data_AF-A0A7X6V8A3-F1
#
_entry.id   AF-A0A7X6V8A3-F1
#
_cell.length_a   1.000
_cell.length_b   1.000
_cell.length_c   1.000
_cell.angle_alpha   90.00
_cell.angle_beta   90.00
_cell.angle_gamma   90.00
#
_symmetry.space_group_name_H-M   'P 1'
#
loop_
_entity.id
_entity.type
_entity.pdbx_description
1 polymer ?
#
loop_
_entity_poly.entity_id
_entity_poly.type
_entity_poly.pdbx_seq_one_letter_code
_entity_poly.pdbx_strand_id
1 'polypeptide(L)'
;MKQVDPDLKIQMAGGLWPRNFRTDLLGGGIAHYVDVLPVHYSNRRGIRQAEKDARSSGSKNMTVWDNETAAGLSVWGMPAIEALTNSLIQSRWVMRNWPAELAAGAEAVIYFGGWAQSAGNWTYLLDKTTPRPVVATLAVMSSKIGLAKPIGTAAIQPGAVIHIFEKDGKGIAVASLISDKAKPVEVKIAAGARSILMTDHQGNESSIPANDGSIPVKLSAMPVFLEGFDLPTLAAHVGVALSGQDDGDAMPGITIPVGTGAVIPLEIRNPLSITISGAVSLNFSGSVETLPPHEFNLEPNEITRVEMPVTEVLLEKGTSQCNMMLNWTTPGDISVAKPFKIMPIRPESLGNLLKNGQFEEISKDRPVSWSGTSKTVELKDLGHGPGFMGRAMRFSGTANKGWQHSSQSITPPAPGQKYLYTAWVWNNDMQAGSNLSVDKKDYYIPAVFDAGQSTSFWRLLTHVRATPDDVKTMSFTPVTRGSGWAMYDNVRVTLYEGSDYATEASRIKNKINIDGDLSDWDFSDPIPLLCDNQISEKGGYKWSPGNLAGVAKFAWDENALYFAAMVRDDKHVATATGEETVAGDSIVIALHPENRADGTDDKAFKWYIGAAVPGGGSGVHTLYRPAAFSGGLQSGQLARDSSVYELSIKRTGDITSYELRIPWSETGGVVPSAGVKVGVSLQLNDKDDGAGSGMMSWGGGVAPVWDPSSFGVLTLIP
;
A
#
# COMPACT_ATOMS: atom_id res chain seq x y z
N MET A 1 20.96 14.62 23.32
CA MET A 1 20.54 15.79 22.53
C MET A 1 19.34 16.48 23.18
N LYS A 2 18.17 15.84 23.29
CA LYS A 2 16.98 16.45 23.95
C LYS A 2 17.18 16.97 25.39
N GLN A 3 18.09 16.38 26.17
CA GLN A 3 18.43 16.90 27.51
C GLN A 3 19.16 18.26 27.48
N VAL A 4 19.85 18.56 26.37
CA VAL A 4 20.55 19.84 26.18
C VAL A 4 19.59 20.89 25.65
N ASP A 5 18.76 20.49 24.67
CA ASP A 5 17.74 21.33 24.07
C ASP A 5 16.55 20.44 23.63
N PRO A 6 15.39 20.55 24.28
CA PRO A 6 14.22 19.74 23.96
C PRO A 6 13.60 20.06 22.58
N ASP A 7 13.89 21.24 22.03
CA ASP A 7 13.32 21.71 20.75
C ASP A 7 14.10 21.21 19.53
N LEU A 8 15.30 20.63 19.72
CA LEU A 8 16.09 20.03 18.63
C LEU A 8 15.32 18.90 17.93
N LYS A 9 15.17 18.99 16.61
CA LYS A 9 14.70 17.88 15.78
C LYS A 9 15.83 16.86 15.56
N ILE A 10 15.60 15.63 15.96
CA ILE A 10 16.53 14.51 15.81
C ILE A 10 16.10 13.65 14.63
N GLN A 11 17.07 13.25 13.81
CA GLN A 11 16.85 12.36 12.67
C GLN A 11 17.96 11.30 12.62
N MET A 12 17.68 10.18 11.92
CA MET A 12 18.71 9.20 11.58
C MET A 12 19.63 9.69 10.47
N ALA A 13 20.80 9.06 10.34
CA ALA A 13 21.65 9.24 9.17
C ALA A 13 21.16 8.37 8.01
N GLY A 14 21.20 8.91 6.78
CA GLY A 14 20.84 8.19 5.56
C GLY A 14 19.33 8.09 5.32
N GLY A 15 18.93 7.80 4.07
CA GLY A 15 17.53 7.75 3.64
C GLY A 15 16.78 6.46 3.94
N LEU A 16 17.34 5.64 4.82
CA LEU A 16 16.79 4.35 5.28
C LEU A 16 16.34 3.42 4.12
N TRP A 17 17.15 3.35 3.06
CA TRP A 17 16.88 2.51 1.90
C TRP A 17 17.61 1.15 1.99
N PRO A 18 17.03 0.03 1.52
CA PRO A 18 15.69 -0.09 0.91
C PRO A 18 14.57 -0.03 1.96
N ARG A 19 13.30 0.09 1.54
CA ARG A 19 12.16 0.25 2.46
C ARG A 19 12.13 -0.78 3.59
N ASN A 20 12.51 -2.03 3.31
CA ASN A 20 12.57 -3.07 4.33
C ASN A 20 13.50 -2.69 5.50
N PHE A 21 14.64 -2.06 5.23
CA PHE A 21 15.51 -1.54 6.27
C PHE A 21 14.83 -0.47 7.13
N ARG A 22 14.08 0.46 6.51
CA ARG A 22 13.25 1.43 7.24
C ARG A 22 12.21 0.75 8.13
N THR A 23 11.45 -0.20 7.59
CA THR A 23 10.40 -0.90 8.35
C THR A 23 10.98 -1.75 9.48
N ASP A 24 12.14 -2.37 9.28
CA ASP A 24 12.83 -3.15 10.31
C ASP A 24 13.27 -2.25 11.48
N LEU A 25 13.81 -1.06 11.19
CA LEU A 25 14.18 -0.08 12.23
C LEU A 25 12.96 0.45 12.98
N LEU A 26 11.86 0.72 12.27
CA LEU A 26 10.59 1.13 12.86
C LEU A 26 10.00 0.03 13.74
N GLY A 27 10.03 -1.22 13.29
CA GLY A 27 9.66 -2.39 14.09
C GLY A 27 10.54 -2.56 15.33
N GLY A 28 11.83 -2.22 15.21
CA GLY A 28 12.78 -2.16 16.33
C GLY A 28 12.57 -0.97 17.29
N GLY A 29 11.60 -0.10 17.04
CA GLY A 29 11.24 1.01 17.93
C GLY A 29 12.02 2.30 17.72
N ILE A 30 12.66 2.50 16.57
CA ILE A 30 13.46 3.72 16.31
C ILE A 30 12.63 5.01 16.41
N ALA A 31 11.33 4.93 16.15
CA ALA A 31 10.40 6.06 16.21
C ALA A 31 10.34 6.74 17.59
N HIS A 32 10.75 6.06 18.67
CA HIS A 32 10.84 6.67 20.00
C HIS A 32 12.05 7.59 20.19
N TYR A 33 13.02 7.55 19.27
CA TYR A 33 14.32 8.21 19.42
C TYR A 33 14.54 9.34 18.40
N VAL A 34 13.64 9.50 17.42
CA VAL A 34 13.76 10.50 16.35
C VAL A 34 12.45 11.28 16.18
N ASP A 35 12.59 12.55 15.79
CA ASP A 35 11.48 13.45 15.45
C ASP A 35 11.20 13.45 13.94
N VAL A 36 12.17 13.04 13.13
CA VAL A 36 12.12 13.10 11.66
C VAL A 36 12.53 11.75 11.08
N LEU A 37 11.73 11.26 10.13
CA LEU A 37 12.00 10.11 9.29
C LEU A 37 12.66 10.56 7.99
N PRO A 38 13.97 10.32 7.80
CA PRO A 38 14.66 10.74 6.59
C PRO A 38 14.40 9.79 5.42
N VAL A 39 14.21 10.38 4.24
CA VAL A 39 14.27 9.71 2.93
C VAL A 39 15.28 10.43 2.05
N HIS A 40 15.86 9.75 1.06
CA HIS A 40 16.82 10.34 0.12
C HIS A 40 16.33 10.15 -1.31
N TYR A 41 16.58 11.14 -2.18
CA TYR A 41 16.26 11.10 -3.61
C TYR A 41 14.84 10.60 -3.89
N SER A 42 13.90 11.11 -3.09
CA SER A 42 12.54 10.63 -3.01
C SER A 42 11.68 11.22 -4.13
N ASN A 43 10.38 11.05 -3.98
CA ASN A 43 9.33 11.66 -4.77
C ASN A 43 8.02 11.58 -3.97
N ARG A 44 6.93 12.12 -4.52
CA ARG A 44 5.57 12.05 -3.94
C ARG A 44 5.22 10.68 -3.33
N ARG A 45 5.48 9.58 -4.06
CA ARG A 45 5.12 8.23 -3.57
C ARG A 45 6.02 7.79 -2.42
N GLY A 46 7.31 8.11 -2.49
CA GLY A 46 8.26 7.83 -1.40
C GLY A 46 7.87 8.54 -0.10
N ILE A 47 7.42 9.80 -0.18
CA ILE A 47 6.92 10.57 0.96
C ILE A 47 5.68 9.91 1.56
N ARG A 48 4.63 9.67 0.76
CA ARG A 48 3.39 9.02 1.25
C ARG A 48 3.66 7.65 1.88
N GLN A 49 4.59 6.89 1.31
CA GLN A 49 4.98 5.61 1.85
C GLN A 49 5.71 5.74 3.19
N ALA A 50 6.64 6.69 3.33
CA ALA A 50 7.33 6.95 4.59
C ALA A 50 6.36 7.46 5.68
N GLU A 51 5.40 8.32 5.35
CA GLU A 51 4.35 8.76 6.26
C GLU A 51 3.50 7.57 6.76
N LYS A 52 3.13 6.66 5.85
CA LYS A 52 2.40 5.44 6.21
C LYS A 52 3.23 4.58 7.15
N ASP A 53 4.47 4.26 6.78
CA ASP A 53 5.37 3.44 7.60
C ASP A 53 5.57 4.05 9.02
N ALA A 54 5.72 5.37 9.11
CA ALA A 54 5.80 6.11 10.37
C ALA A 54 4.57 5.92 11.25
N ARG A 55 3.36 6.09 10.68
CA ARG A 55 2.10 5.90 11.41
C ARG A 55 1.93 4.46 11.87
N SER A 56 2.24 3.48 11.02
CA SER A 56 2.15 2.05 11.34
C SER A 56 3.09 1.65 12.49
N SER A 57 4.21 2.35 12.68
CA SER A 57 5.11 2.15 13.83
C SER A 57 4.57 2.69 15.16
N GLY A 58 3.47 3.44 15.10
CA GLY A 58 2.86 4.11 16.25
C GLY A 58 3.33 5.54 16.50
N SER A 59 4.15 6.09 15.60
CA SER A 59 4.58 7.48 15.69
C SER A 59 3.46 8.43 15.25
N LYS A 60 3.10 9.37 16.13
CA LYS A 60 2.09 10.40 15.82
C LYS A 60 2.69 11.74 15.41
N ASN A 61 3.96 11.99 15.79
CA ASN A 61 4.59 13.31 15.67
C ASN A 61 5.82 13.31 14.77
N MET A 62 6.18 12.16 14.18
CA MET A 62 7.35 12.07 13.31
C MET A 62 7.00 12.62 11.93
N THR A 63 7.76 13.61 11.48
CA THR A 63 7.62 14.21 10.16
C THR A 63 8.55 13.52 9.16
N VAL A 64 8.28 13.67 7.86
CA VAL A 64 9.11 13.09 6.79
C VAL A 64 9.89 14.20 6.09
N TRP A 65 11.21 14.04 6.02
CA TRP A 65 12.09 14.93 5.27
C TRP A 65 12.77 14.16 4.14
N ASP A 66 12.78 14.72 2.93
CA ASP A 66 13.82 14.35 1.98
C ASP A 66 15.07 15.16 2.31
N ASN A 67 15.89 14.61 3.20
CA ASN A 67 17.02 15.32 3.77
C ASN A 67 18.28 15.25 2.88
N GLU A 68 18.20 14.59 1.72
CA GLU A 68 19.28 14.50 0.75
C GLU A 68 18.77 14.20 -0.66
N THR A 69 18.62 15.23 -1.50
CA THR A 69 18.18 15.05 -2.89
C THR A 69 18.82 16.03 -3.88
N ALA A 70 19.28 15.53 -5.01
CA ALA A 70 19.74 16.30 -6.17
C ALA A 70 19.93 15.38 -7.39
N ALA A 71 20.04 15.95 -8.59
CA ALA A 71 20.55 15.20 -9.75
C ALA A 71 22.05 15.42 -9.93
N GLY A 72 22.80 14.32 -10.02
CA GLY A 72 24.22 14.35 -10.32
C GLY A 72 24.48 14.42 -11.83
N LEU A 73 25.35 15.32 -12.25
CA LEU A 73 25.92 15.33 -13.61
C LEU A 73 27.37 15.76 -13.57
N SER A 74 28.28 14.82 -13.86
CA SER A 74 29.68 15.15 -14.14
C SER A 74 29.79 15.75 -15.54
N VAL A 75 30.42 16.92 -15.64
CA VAL A 75 30.70 17.63 -16.89
C VAL A 75 32.19 17.60 -17.27
N TRP A 76 32.96 16.71 -16.63
CA TRP A 76 34.39 16.57 -16.90
C TRP A 76 34.66 16.26 -18.37
N GLY A 77 35.44 17.11 -19.02
CA GLY A 77 35.79 16.97 -20.44
C GLY A 77 34.66 17.32 -21.42
N MET A 78 33.50 17.79 -20.95
CA MET A 78 32.43 18.25 -21.84
C MET A 78 32.76 19.63 -22.43
N PRO A 79 32.45 19.89 -23.71
CA PRO A 79 32.42 21.23 -24.26
C PRO A 79 31.53 22.15 -23.41
N ALA A 80 31.93 23.41 -23.22
CA ALA A 80 31.25 24.33 -22.30
C ALA A 80 29.73 24.49 -22.57
N ILE A 81 29.33 24.55 -23.85
CA ILE A 81 27.91 24.68 -24.23
C ILE A 81 27.10 23.43 -23.91
N GLU A 82 27.70 22.25 -24.08
CA GLU A 82 27.10 20.97 -23.74
C GLU A 82 27.01 20.81 -22.23
N ALA A 83 28.09 21.14 -21.50
CA ALA A 83 28.11 21.15 -20.05
C ALA A 83 26.99 22.03 -19.47
N LEU A 84 26.79 23.22 -20.01
CA LEU A 84 25.73 24.13 -19.60
C LEU A 84 24.34 23.56 -19.91
N THR A 85 24.12 23.08 -21.13
CA THR A 85 22.80 22.56 -21.58
C THR A 85 22.41 21.30 -20.81
N ASN A 86 23.34 20.38 -20.62
CA ASN A 86 23.08 19.13 -19.91
C ASN A 86 22.88 19.38 -18.40
N SER A 87 23.52 20.41 -17.82
CA SER A 87 23.34 20.78 -16.41
C SER A 87 21.90 21.18 -16.04
N LEU A 88 21.03 21.45 -17.03
CA LEU A 88 19.60 21.69 -16.79
C LEU A 88 18.88 20.48 -16.18
N ILE A 89 19.47 19.28 -16.23
CA ILE A 89 18.94 18.11 -15.50
C ILE A 89 18.79 18.38 -13.99
N GLN A 90 19.71 19.16 -13.42
CA GLN A 90 19.67 19.54 -12.00
C GLN A 90 18.50 20.48 -11.70
N SER A 91 18.29 21.49 -12.55
CA SER A 91 17.13 22.38 -12.45
C SER A 91 15.82 21.61 -12.59
N ARG A 92 15.74 20.69 -13.57
CA ARG A 92 14.54 19.88 -13.80
C ARG A 92 14.22 18.98 -12.61
N TRP A 93 15.23 18.40 -11.98
CA TRP A 93 15.07 17.59 -10.77
C TRP A 93 14.43 18.38 -9.63
N VAL A 94 14.96 19.56 -9.32
CA VAL A 94 14.42 20.46 -8.29
C VAL A 94 12.98 20.84 -8.63
N MET A 95 12.74 21.31 -9.86
CA MET A 95 11.43 21.77 -10.31
C MET A 95 10.36 20.68 -10.32
N ARG A 96 10.73 19.40 -10.49
CA ARG A 96 9.79 18.28 -10.54
C ARG A 96 9.57 17.61 -9.18
N ASN A 97 10.64 17.28 -8.47
CA ASN A 97 10.52 16.45 -7.26
C ASN A 97 10.06 17.27 -6.06
N TRP A 98 10.62 18.46 -5.83
CA TRP A 98 10.36 19.22 -4.61
C TRP A 98 8.89 19.65 -4.48
N PRO A 99 8.25 20.24 -5.53
CA PRO A 99 6.83 20.58 -5.42
C PRO A 99 5.95 19.33 -5.21
N ALA A 100 6.32 18.22 -5.84
CA ALA A 100 5.60 16.96 -5.69
C ALA A 100 5.69 16.37 -4.29
N GLU A 101 6.87 16.46 -3.65
CA GLU A 101 7.12 15.98 -2.29
C GLU A 101 6.47 16.86 -1.23
N LEU A 102 6.59 18.19 -1.36
CA LEU A 102 5.94 19.14 -0.47
C LEU A 102 4.42 19.00 -0.54
N ALA A 103 3.85 18.88 -1.75
CA ALA A 103 2.42 18.60 -1.96
C ALA A 103 2.00 17.21 -1.45
N ALA A 104 2.94 16.30 -1.21
CA ALA A 104 2.70 14.98 -0.64
C ALA A 104 2.83 14.94 0.89
N GLY A 105 3.24 16.02 1.55
CA GLY A 105 3.35 16.11 3.00
C GLY A 105 4.78 16.15 3.55
N ALA A 106 5.81 16.21 2.69
CA ALA A 106 7.18 16.42 3.17
C ALA A 106 7.28 17.75 3.92
N GLU A 107 7.78 17.73 5.16
CA GLU A 107 7.96 18.96 5.95
C GLU A 107 9.17 19.76 5.45
N ALA A 108 10.20 19.07 4.96
CA ALA A 108 11.39 19.69 4.40
C ALA A 108 12.00 18.85 3.28
N VAL A 109 12.64 19.55 2.34
CA VAL A 109 13.43 18.96 1.26
C VAL A 109 14.78 19.68 1.20
N ILE A 110 15.88 18.94 1.24
CA ILE A 110 17.25 19.46 1.36
C ILE A 110 18.07 19.09 0.13
N TYR A 111 18.66 20.10 -0.51
CA TYR A 111 19.51 19.90 -1.69
C TYR A 111 20.84 19.25 -1.29
N PHE A 112 21.19 18.13 -1.93
CA PHE A 112 22.50 17.52 -1.74
C PHE A 112 23.59 18.23 -2.55
N GLY A 113 24.52 18.90 -1.87
CA GLY A 113 25.62 19.61 -2.50
C GLY A 113 26.07 20.86 -1.75
N GLY A 114 26.60 21.84 -2.46
CA GLY A 114 26.89 23.19 -1.94
C GLY A 114 28.37 23.51 -1.72
N TRP A 115 29.26 22.55 -1.92
CA TRP A 115 30.69 22.83 -2.06
C TRP A 115 31.06 23.14 -3.52
N ALA A 116 32.13 23.89 -3.75
CA ALA A 116 32.64 24.15 -5.09
C ALA A 116 33.22 22.87 -5.74
N GLN A 117 32.78 22.52 -6.95
CA GLN A 117 33.36 21.40 -7.72
C GLN A 117 33.31 21.65 -9.23
N SER A 118 34.49 21.79 -9.84
CA SER A 118 34.64 22.16 -11.25
C SER A 118 34.13 21.10 -12.22
N ALA A 119 34.19 19.82 -11.83
CA ALA A 119 33.65 18.71 -12.62
C ALA A 119 32.12 18.62 -12.57
N GLY A 120 31.43 19.46 -11.79
CA GLY A 120 30.01 19.27 -11.52
C GLY A 120 29.80 18.13 -10.53
N ASN A 121 28.98 17.14 -10.89
CA ASN A 121 28.33 16.15 -10.03
C ASN A 121 27.05 16.71 -9.41
N TRP A 122 26.85 16.59 -8.10
CA TRP A 122 25.63 17.03 -7.41
C TRP A 122 25.65 18.51 -7.01
N THR A 123 26.82 19.16 -6.97
CA THR A 123 26.89 20.54 -6.50
C THR A 123 26.28 21.55 -7.47
N TYR A 124 25.77 22.64 -6.90
CA TYR A 124 25.26 23.81 -7.59
C TYR A 124 26.31 24.91 -7.83
N LEU A 125 27.57 24.74 -7.38
CA LEU A 125 28.67 25.69 -7.58
C LEU A 125 29.83 25.07 -8.38
N LEU A 126 30.27 25.72 -9.46
CA LEU A 126 31.46 25.28 -10.22
C LEU A 126 32.76 25.60 -9.45
N ASP A 127 32.80 26.78 -8.86
CA ASP A 127 33.86 27.27 -7.98
C ASP A 127 33.22 28.07 -6.83
N LYS A 128 34.00 28.74 -5.98
CA LYS A 128 33.48 29.48 -4.81
C LYS A 128 32.52 30.63 -5.15
N THR A 129 32.47 31.07 -6.41
CA THR A 129 31.77 32.27 -6.86
C THR A 129 30.89 32.05 -8.09
N THR A 130 31.06 30.95 -8.81
CA THR A 130 30.37 30.71 -10.08
C THR A 130 29.18 29.76 -9.91
N PRO A 131 27.94 30.28 -9.97
CA PRO A 131 26.73 29.45 -9.87
C PRO A 131 26.51 28.61 -11.13
N ARG A 132 25.98 27.40 -10.94
CA ARG A 132 25.40 26.60 -12.01
C ARG A 132 23.94 27.01 -12.25
N PRO A 133 23.32 26.61 -13.39
CA PRO A 133 21.92 26.94 -13.67
C PRO A 133 20.93 26.60 -12.55
N VAL A 134 21.18 25.53 -11.80
CA VAL A 134 20.32 25.10 -10.68
C VAL A 134 20.30 26.10 -9.50
N VAL A 135 21.31 26.96 -9.33
CA VAL A 135 21.28 27.99 -8.27
C VAL A 135 20.15 28.99 -8.52
N ALA A 136 19.97 29.42 -9.78
CA ALA A 136 18.85 30.28 -10.15
C ALA A 136 17.51 29.57 -9.87
N THR A 137 17.42 28.30 -10.24
CA THR A 137 16.24 27.46 -9.95
C THR A 137 15.92 27.38 -8.45
N LEU A 138 16.93 27.18 -7.59
CA LEU A 138 16.75 27.13 -6.14
C LEU A 138 16.26 28.48 -5.58
N ALA A 139 16.78 29.59 -6.10
CA ALA A 139 16.32 30.93 -5.72
C ALA A 139 14.86 31.17 -6.13
N VAL A 140 14.49 30.81 -7.36
CA VAL A 140 13.11 30.90 -7.85
C VAL A 140 12.20 30.02 -6.99
N MET A 141 12.50 28.73 -6.84
CA MET A 141 11.72 27.78 -6.04
C MET A 141 11.43 28.32 -4.63
N SER A 142 12.48 28.80 -3.95
CA SER A 142 12.37 29.36 -2.60
C SER A 142 11.49 30.61 -2.57
N SER A 143 11.63 31.50 -3.55
CA SER A 143 10.82 32.73 -3.62
C SER A 143 9.33 32.47 -3.90
N LYS A 144 9.02 31.45 -4.70
CA LYS A 144 7.66 31.15 -5.14
C LYS A 144 6.92 30.33 -4.10
N ILE A 145 7.41 29.12 -3.78
CA ILE A 145 6.68 28.17 -2.93
C ILE A 145 7.34 27.89 -1.57
N GLY A 146 8.49 28.51 -1.24
CA GLY A 146 9.23 28.19 0.00
C GLY A 146 8.47 28.45 1.31
N LEU A 147 7.45 29.30 1.31
CA LEU A 147 6.54 29.55 2.43
C LEU A 147 5.06 29.32 2.06
N ALA A 148 4.80 28.72 0.91
CA ALA A 148 3.44 28.47 0.45
C ALA A 148 2.91 27.19 1.11
N LYS A 149 1.62 27.19 1.47
CA LYS A 149 0.97 26.03 2.07
C LYS A 149 0.65 25.01 0.96
N PRO A 150 1.11 23.75 1.05
CA PRO A 150 0.74 22.72 0.08
C PRO A 150 -0.77 22.41 0.18
N ILE A 151 -1.42 22.29 -0.98
CA ILE A 151 -2.84 21.91 -1.09
C ILE A 151 -2.98 20.49 -1.64
N GLY A 152 -2.23 20.15 -2.69
CA GLY A 152 -2.23 18.80 -3.24
C GLY A 152 -1.69 18.72 -4.66
N THR A 153 -1.86 17.56 -5.29
CA THR A 153 -1.45 17.31 -6.68
C THR A 153 -2.65 16.85 -7.47
N ALA A 154 -2.78 17.34 -8.70
CA ALA A 154 -3.80 16.89 -9.63
C ALA A 154 -3.21 16.69 -11.02
N ALA A 155 -3.66 15.64 -11.70
CA ALA A 155 -3.51 15.56 -13.13
C ALA A 155 -4.62 16.34 -13.83
N ILE A 156 -4.28 17.15 -14.84
CA ILE A 156 -5.26 17.93 -15.61
C ILE A 156 -5.67 17.20 -16.88
N GLN A 157 -4.73 16.45 -17.45
CA GLN A 157 -4.95 15.59 -18.61
C GLN A 157 -3.87 14.49 -18.64
N PRO A 158 -4.02 13.42 -19.44
CA PRO A 158 -3.01 12.39 -19.59
C PRO A 158 -1.60 12.96 -19.82
N GLY A 159 -0.70 12.68 -18.89
CA GLY A 159 0.70 13.10 -18.96
C GLY A 159 1.00 14.54 -18.50
N ALA A 160 0.02 15.31 -18.02
CA ALA A 160 0.23 16.66 -17.47
C ALA A 160 -0.27 16.76 -16.02
N VAL A 161 0.56 17.35 -15.16
CA VAL A 161 0.33 17.44 -13.71
C VAL A 161 0.51 18.87 -13.20
N ILE A 162 -0.25 19.22 -12.17
CA ILE A 162 -0.05 20.42 -11.35
C ILE A 162 0.12 20.05 -9.87
N HIS A 163 1.05 20.75 -9.22
CA HIS A 163 1.20 20.78 -7.77
C HIS A 163 0.66 22.12 -7.27
N ILE A 164 -0.35 22.08 -6.40
CA ILE A 164 -1.12 23.24 -5.97
C ILE A 164 -0.66 23.68 -4.59
N PHE A 165 -0.42 24.98 -4.47
CA PHE A 165 -0.07 25.65 -3.24
C PHE A 165 -0.96 26.88 -3.02
N GLU A 166 -1.12 27.26 -1.77
CA GLU A 166 -1.74 28.51 -1.36
C GLU A 166 -0.65 29.47 -0.87
N LYS A 167 -0.70 30.73 -1.33
CA LYS A 167 0.09 31.83 -0.79
C LYS A 167 -0.75 33.09 -0.78
N ASP A 168 -0.89 33.72 0.38
CA ASP A 168 -1.66 34.96 0.58
C ASP A 168 -3.11 34.87 0.04
N GLY A 169 -3.77 33.73 0.25
CA GLY A 169 -5.13 33.47 -0.24
C GLY A 169 -5.27 33.30 -1.75
N LYS A 170 -4.17 33.20 -2.49
CA LYS A 170 -4.12 32.94 -3.93
C LYS A 170 -3.54 31.57 -4.23
N GLY A 171 -4.01 30.99 -5.33
CA GLY A 171 -3.49 29.72 -5.83
C GLY A 171 -2.19 29.90 -6.62
N ILE A 172 -1.24 28.99 -6.38
CA ILE A 172 -0.02 28.80 -7.17
C ILE A 172 -0.03 27.37 -7.69
N ALA A 173 0.25 27.18 -8.97
CA ALA A 173 0.46 25.87 -9.57
C ALA A 173 1.90 25.73 -10.08
N VAL A 174 2.56 24.62 -9.76
CA VAL A 174 3.76 24.18 -10.47
C VAL A 174 3.35 23.14 -11.50
N ALA A 175 3.44 23.49 -12.78
CA ALA A 175 2.82 22.73 -13.87
C ALA A 175 3.86 22.13 -14.83
N SER A 176 3.69 20.87 -15.23
CA SER A 176 4.59 20.22 -16.19
C SER A 176 3.97 19.00 -16.87
N LEU A 177 4.66 18.50 -17.90
CA LEU A 177 4.46 17.14 -18.39
C LEU A 177 5.26 16.15 -17.55
N ILE A 178 4.73 14.95 -17.33
CA ILE A 178 5.34 13.93 -16.47
C ILE A 178 6.57 13.29 -17.14
N SER A 179 6.54 13.13 -18.47
CA SER A 179 7.62 12.47 -19.23
C SER A 179 8.61 13.47 -19.82
N ASP A 180 9.90 13.21 -19.62
CA ASP A 180 11.00 13.99 -20.22
C ASP A 180 11.05 13.90 -21.73
N LYS A 181 10.44 12.88 -22.31
CA LYS A 181 10.38 12.66 -23.76
C LYS A 181 9.09 13.22 -24.39
N ALA A 182 8.15 13.71 -23.58
CA ALA A 182 6.91 14.25 -24.09
C ALA A 182 7.16 15.53 -24.90
N LYS A 183 6.52 15.63 -26.05
CA LYS A 183 6.48 16.87 -26.82
C LYS A 183 5.67 17.91 -26.03
N PRO A 184 6.02 19.20 -26.09
CA PRO A 184 5.23 20.24 -25.46
C PRO A 184 3.77 20.20 -25.95
N VAL A 185 2.83 20.35 -25.03
CA VAL A 185 1.39 20.37 -25.32
C VAL A 185 0.76 21.61 -24.70
N GLU A 186 -0.24 22.16 -25.38
CA GLU A 186 -1.05 23.23 -24.84
C GLU A 186 -2.14 22.62 -23.94
N VAL A 187 -2.27 23.15 -22.72
CA VAL A 187 -3.26 22.75 -21.73
C VAL A 187 -4.05 23.98 -21.33
N LYS A 188 -5.38 23.84 -21.23
CA LYS A 188 -6.24 24.87 -20.66
C LYS A 188 -6.44 24.60 -19.18
N ILE A 189 -6.19 25.62 -18.34
CA ILE A 189 -6.35 25.54 -16.89
C ILE A 189 -7.32 26.64 -16.46
N ALA A 190 -8.37 26.30 -15.69
CA ALA A 190 -9.29 27.28 -15.16
C ALA A 190 -8.56 28.24 -14.21
N ALA A 191 -8.70 29.55 -14.44
CA ALA A 191 -7.92 30.57 -13.76
C ALA A 191 -8.68 31.22 -12.59
N GLY A 192 -9.97 31.49 -12.79
CA GLY A 192 -10.80 32.31 -11.88
C GLY A 192 -10.25 33.74 -11.66
N ALA A 193 -9.29 34.17 -12.47
CA ALA A 193 -8.63 35.46 -12.43
C ALA A 193 -8.50 36.02 -13.85
N ARG A 194 -8.19 37.32 -14.00
CA ARG A 194 -8.05 37.97 -15.32
C ARG A 194 -6.74 37.64 -16.04
N SER A 195 -5.70 37.32 -15.28
CA SER A 195 -4.38 36.99 -15.79
C SER A 195 -3.62 36.17 -14.76
N ILE A 196 -2.70 35.35 -15.24
CA ILE A 196 -1.81 34.52 -14.42
C ILE A 196 -0.36 34.89 -14.75
N LEU A 197 0.46 35.04 -13.71
CA LEU A 197 1.89 35.26 -13.86
C LEU A 197 2.58 33.90 -14.06
N MET A 198 3.28 33.73 -15.18
CA MET A 198 4.09 32.55 -15.45
C MET A 198 5.56 32.89 -15.23
N THR A 199 6.22 32.13 -14.35
CA THR A 199 7.66 32.22 -14.09
C THR A 199 8.35 30.92 -14.47
N ASP A 200 9.41 30.99 -15.26
CA ASP A 200 10.23 29.80 -15.57
C ASP A 200 11.26 29.48 -14.47
N HIS A 201 11.95 28.34 -14.63
CA HIS A 201 12.99 27.89 -13.71
C HIS A 201 14.20 28.85 -13.54
N GLN A 202 14.34 29.88 -14.38
CA GLN A 202 15.40 30.88 -14.28
C GLN A 202 14.89 32.25 -13.79
N GLY A 203 13.59 32.38 -13.54
CA GLY A 203 12.98 33.61 -13.04
C GLY A 203 12.50 34.55 -14.13
N ASN A 204 12.43 34.11 -15.39
CA ASN A 204 11.83 34.93 -16.44
C ASN A 204 10.31 34.92 -16.27
N GLU A 205 9.71 36.11 -16.24
CA GLU A 205 8.28 36.29 -15.98
C GLU A 205 7.52 36.77 -17.21
N SER A 206 6.31 36.28 -17.36
CA SER A 206 5.36 36.72 -18.39
C SER A 206 3.93 36.65 -17.85
N SER A 207 3.07 37.57 -18.28
CA SER A 207 1.65 37.57 -17.90
C SER A 207 0.83 36.89 -18.99
N ILE A 208 0.03 35.89 -18.61
CA ILE A 208 -0.88 35.17 -19.51
C ILE A 208 -2.32 35.65 -19.25
N PRO A 209 -3.01 36.24 -20.24
CA PRO A 209 -4.40 36.67 -20.07
C PRO A 209 -5.37 35.48 -20.03
N ALA A 210 -6.39 35.56 -19.19
CA ALA A 210 -7.42 34.54 -19.01
C ALA A 210 -8.76 35.01 -19.63
N ASN A 211 -8.79 35.15 -20.95
CA ASN A 211 -9.88 35.81 -21.67
C ASN A 211 -11.23 35.07 -21.59
N ASP A 212 -11.21 33.75 -21.41
CA ASP A 212 -12.40 32.88 -21.30
C ASP A 212 -12.56 32.28 -19.88
N GLY A 213 -11.91 32.87 -18.87
CA GLY A 213 -11.85 32.32 -17.52
C GLY A 213 -10.83 31.17 -17.35
N SER A 214 -10.16 30.76 -18.43
CA SER A 214 -9.06 29.80 -18.44
C SER A 214 -7.80 30.42 -19.05
N ILE A 215 -6.63 29.81 -18.75
CA ILE A 215 -5.36 30.16 -19.40
C ILE A 215 -4.90 29.03 -20.32
N PRO A 216 -4.50 29.33 -21.58
CA PRO A 216 -3.74 28.40 -22.38
C PRO A 216 -2.28 28.44 -21.94
N VAL A 217 -1.74 27.28 -21.53
CA VAL A 217 -0.31 27.15 -21.15
C VAL A 217 0.33 26.05 -21.97
N LYS A 218 1.44 26.38 -22.62
CA LYS A 218 2.27 25.39 -23.33
C LYS A 218 3.20 24.70 -22.33
N LEU A 219 2.77 23.56 -21.81
CA LEU A 219 3.54 22.76 -20.86
C LEU A 219 4.60 21.91 -21.57
N SER A 220 5.71 21.70 -20.88
CA SER A 220 6.82 20.83 -21.31
C SER A 220 7.30 19.98 -20.13
N ALA A 221 8.33 19.16 -20.35
CA ALA A 221 8.98 18.42 -19.26
C ALA A 221 9.68 19.32 -18.23
N MET A 222 10.08 20.55 -18.58
CA MET A 222 10.56 21.52 -17.60
C MET A 222 9.35 22.22 -16.98
N PRO A 223 9.15 22.14 -15.65
CA PRO A 223 8.03 22.79 -15.00
C PRO A 223 8.11 24.31 -15.03
N VAL A 224 6.96 24.95 -14.86
CA VAL A 224 6.80 26.40 -14.70
C VAL A 224 5.95 26.71 -13.46
N PHE A 225 6.17 27.87 -12.86
CA PHE A 225 5.28 28.42 -11.82
C PHE A 225 4.19 29.23 -12.49
N LEU A 226 2.96 29.07 -12.03
CA LEU A 226 1.79 29.81 -12.46
C LEU A 226 1.12 30.40 -11.21
N GLU A 227 1.14 31.72 -11.06
CA GLU A 227 0.73 32.43 -9.85
C GLU A 227 -0.46 33.35 -10.08
N GLY A 228 -1.32 33.47 -9.06
CA GLY A 228 -2.43 34.43 -9.05
C GLY A 228 -3.80 33.81 -9.38
N PHE A 229 -3.93 32.49 -9.31
CA PHE A 229 -5.22 31.84 -9.46
C PHE A 229 -6.19 32.26 -8.36
N ASP A 230 -7.48 32.25 -8.69
CA ASP A 230 -8.51 32.08 -7.68
C ASP A 230 -8.33 30.72 -7.00
N LEU A 231 -8.14 30.73 -5.67
CA LEU A 231 -7.78 29.53 -4.93
C LEU A 231 -8.86 28.44 -5.01
N PRO A 232 -10.17 28.72 -4.81
CA PRO A 232 -11.22 27.72 -5.00
C PRO A 232 -11.22 27.09 -6.40
N THR A 233 -11.09 27.91 -7.45
CA THR A 233 -11.05 27.41 -8.84
C THR A 233 -9.91 26.41 -9.04
N LEU A 234 -8.72 26.72 -8.53
CA LEU A 234 -7.56 25.83 -8.66
C LEU A 234 -7.67 24.59 -7.75
N ALA A 235 -8.15 24.76 -6.51
CA ALA A 235 -8.26 23.70 -5.52
C ALA A 235 -9.33 22.66 -5.86
N ALA A 236 -10.35 23.00 -6.65
CA ALA A 236 -11.34 22.03 -7.16
C ALA A 236 -10.69 20.85 -7.92
N HIS A 237 -9.51 21.06 -8.51
CA HIS A 237 -8.74 19.98 -9.14
C HIS A 237 -8.26 18.90 -8.16
N VAL A 238 -8.32 19.08 -6.85
CA VAL A 238 -8.04 18.02 -5.85
C VAL A 238 -9.29 17.61 -5.05
N GLY A 239 -10.47 18.16 -5.38
CA GLY A 239 -11.68 17.98 -4.58
C GLY A 239 -12.41 16.64 -4.77
N VAL A 240 -12.02 15.82 -5.76
CA VAL A 240 -12.60 14.47 -5.97
C VAL A 240 -11.54 13.47 -6.43
N ALA A 241 -11.63 12.22 -5.98
CA ALA A 241 -10.78 11.12 -6.44
C ALA A 241 -11.53 9.76 -6.35
N LEU A 242 -10.97 8.72 -6.97
CA LEU A 242 -11.33 7.34 -6.65
C LEU A 242 -10.75 6.99 -5.28
N SER A 243 -11.56 6.38 -4.40
CA SER A 243 -11.10 6.00 -3.07
C SER A 243 -9.90 5.04 -3.14
N GLY A 244 -8.87 5.29 -2.33
CA GLY A 244 -7.67 4.45 -2.25
C GLY A 244 -6.69 4.56 -3.44
N GLN A 245 -6.94 5.45 -4.40
CA GLN A 245 -6.03 5.71 -5.53
C GLN A 245 -5.14 6.95 -5.28
N ASP A 246 -4.03 7.05 -6.02
CA ASP A 246 -3.09 8.18 -5.92
C ASP A 246 -3.61 9.37 -6.75
N ASP A 247 -3.88 10.52 -6.12
CA ASP A 247 -4.44 11.73 -6.78
C ASP A 247 -3.58 12.30 -7.93
N GLY A 248 -2.32 11.87 -8.03
CA GLY A 248 -1.40 12.29 -9.09
C GLY A 248 -1.55 11.50 -10.39
N ASP A 249 -2.36 10.44 -10.43
CA ASP A 249 -2.60 9.69 -11.66
C ASP A 249 -3.58 10.44 -12.58
N ALA A 250 -3.21 10.57 -13.86
CA ALA A 250 -4.05 11.22 -14.85
C ALA A 250 -5.21 10.37 -15.34
N MET A 251 -5.12 9.07 -15.13
CA MET A 251 -6.13 8.13 -15.55
C MET A 251 -6.17 6.93 -14.60
N PRO A 252 -6.48 7.15 -13.31
CA PRO A 252 -6.52 6.07 -12.32
C PRO A 252 -7.51 5.00 -12.79
N GLY A 253 -7.22 3.75 -12.46
CA GLY A 253 -8.08 2.62 -12.81
C GLY A 253 -8.74 2.04 -11.56
N ILE A 254 -10.00 1.62 -11.70
CA ILE A 254 -10.69 0.79 -10.72
C ILE A 254 -11.11 -0.53 -11.34
N THR A 255 -10.83 -1.62 -10.63
CA THR A 255 -11.25 -2.96 -11.02
C THR A 255 -12.59 -3.29 -10.37
N ILE A 256 -13.55 -3.72 -11.18
CA ILE A 256 -14.92 -4.00 -10.73
C ILE A 256 -15.31 -5.46 -11.07
N PRO A 257 -15.67 -6.29 -10.08
CA PRO A 257 -16.16 -7.64 -10.35
C PRO A 257 -17.50 -7.64 -11.09
N VAL A 258 -17.57 -8.34 -12.22
CA VAL A 258 -18.81 -8.49 -13.00
C VAL A 258 -19.80 -9.39 -12.27
N GLY A 259 -21.10 -9.06 -12.31
CA GLY A 259 -22.18 -9.90 -11.77
C GLY A 259 -22.44 -9.76 -10.27
N THR A 260 -21.98 -8.68 -9.62
CA THR A 260 -21.90 -8.61 -8.13
C THR A 260 -22.56 -7.38 -7.49
N GLY A 261 -23.34 -6.59 -8.23
CA GLY A 261 -23.97 -5.37 -7.68
C GLY A 261 -22.93 -4.29 -7.36
N ALA A 262 -22.09 -4.00 -8.35
CA ALA A 262 -20.90 -3.19 -8.19
C ALA A 262 -21.14 -1.70 -7.91
N VAL A 263 -20.19 -1.10 -7.20
CA VAL A 263 -20.14 0.35 -6.91
C VAL A 263 -18.79 0.95 -7.33
N ILE A 264 -18.78 2.24 -7.63
CA ILE A 264 -17.57 3.05 -7.78
C ILE A 264 -17.43 3.92 -6.51
N PRO A 265 -16.45 3.64 -5.64
CA PRO A 265 -16.20 4.43 -4.45
C PRO A 265 -15.46 5.72 -4.82
N LEU A 266 -16.15 6.84 -4.62
CA LEU A 266 -15.62 8.18 -4.77
C LEU A 266 -15.28 8.76 -3.40
N GLU A 267 -14.28 9.63 -3.40
CA GLU A 267 -13.91 10.41 -2.25
C GLU A 267 -13.95 11.89 -2.62
N ILE A 268 -14.66 12.67 -1.82
CA ILE A 268 -14.89 14.09 -2.04
C ILE A 268 -14.24 14.82 -0.87
N ARG A 269 -13.37 15.78 -1.18
CA ARG A 269 -12.51 16.44 -0.20
C ARG A 269 -12.72 17.95 -0.26
N ASN A 270 -12.76 18.60 0.90
CA ASN A 270 -12.68 20.05 1.01
C ASN A 270 -11.25 20.49 1.37
N PRO A 271 -10.43 20.90 0.39
CA PRO A 271 -9.06 21.36 0.67
C PRO A 271 -8.98 22.80 1.21
N LEU A 272 -10.11 23.50 1.34
CA LEU A 272 -10.15 24.92 1.67
C LEU A 272 -10.42 25.16 3.17
N SER A 273 -10.15 26.39 3.60
CA SER A 273 -10.45 26.90 4.94
C SER A 273 -11.89 27.42 5.09
N ILE A 274 -12.75 27.17 4.10
CA ILE A 274 -14.17 27.56 4.06
C ILE A 274 -15.03 26.34 3.78
N THR A 275 -16.31 26.37 4.16
CA THR A 275 -17.30 25.34 3.81
C THR A 275 -17.53 25.31 2.30
N ILE A 276 -17.64 24.11 1.71
CA ILE A 276 -17.97 23.91 0.30
C ILE A 276 -19.26 23.09 0.17
N SER A 277 -20.05 23.40 -0.86
CA SER A 277 -21.26 22.66 -1.21
C SER A 277 -21.29 22.39 -2.70
N GLY A 278 -21.92 21.30 -3.12
CA GLY A 278 -21.98 20.94 -4.53
C GLY A 278 -22.45 19.52 -4.79
N ALA A 279 -22.20 19.05 -6.01
CA ALA A 279 -22.57 17.73 -6.46
C ALA A 279 -21.43 17.03 -7.19
N VAL A 280 -21.36 15.71 -7.08
CA VAL A 280 -20.54 14.85 -7.92
C VAL A 280 -21.42 13.97 -8.81
N SER A 281 -21.04 13.78 -10.07
CA SER A 281 -21.70 12.84 -10.98
C SER A 281 -20.71 12.06 -11.84
N LEU A 282 -21.17 10.96 -12.44
CA LEU A 282 -20.36 10.12 -13.32
C LEU A 282 -20.86 10.23 -14.76
N ASN A 283 -19.94 10.48 -15.68
CA ASN A 283 -20.22 10.54 -17.11
C ASN A 283 -19.44 9.46 -17.86
N PHE A 284 -20.16 8.43 -18.32
CA PHE A 284 -19.59 7.27 -19.00
C PHE A 284 -19.44 7.51 -20.49
N SER A 285 -18.22 7.37 -21.00
CA SER A 285 -17.93 7.60 -22.42
C SER A 285 -18.69 6.59 -23.30
N GLY A 286 -19.53 7.09 -24.22
CA GLY A 286 -20.28 6.23 -25.14
C GLY A 286 -21.44 5.46 -24.52
N SER A 287 -21.94 5.90 -23.35
CA SER A 287 -23.21 5.44 -22.77
C SER A 287 -24.23 6.58 -22.71
N VAL A 288 -25.52 6.25 -22.80
CA VAL A 288 -26.65 7.18 -22.56
C VAL A 288 -27.11 7.09 -21.10
N GLU A 289 -26.58 6.13 -20.36
CA GLU A 289 -26.92 5.93 -18.96
C GLU A 289 -26.41 7.09 -18.10
N THR A 290 -27.28 7.57 -17.22
CA THR A 290 -26.99 8.64 -16.29
C THR A 290 -27.32 8.16 -14.89
N LEU A 291 -26.38 8.37 -13.97
CA LEU A 291 -26.58 8.12 -12.55
C LEU A 291 -27.00 9.44 -11.88
N PRO A 292 -27.90 9.41 -10.88
CA PRO A 292 -28.21 10.59 -10.09
C PRO A 292 -26.94 11.22 -9.51
N PRO A 293 -26.78 12.56 -9.57
CA PRO A 293 -25.70 13.23 -8.87
C PRO A 293 -25.81 12.98 -7.36
N HIS A 294 -24.67 12.93 -6.69
CA HIS A 294 -24.59 12.92 -5.24
C HIS A 294 -24.25 14.32 -4.73
N GLU A 295 -25.18 14.91 -3.99
CA GLU A 295 -25.01 16.22 -3.34
C GLU A 295 -24.21 16.11 -2.05
N PHE A 296 -23.38 17.11 -1.76
CA PHE A 296 -22.59 17.18 -0.54
C PHE A 296 -22.49 18.60 0.03
N ASN A 297 -22.22 18.67 1.33
CA ASN A 297 -21.83 19.88 2.05
C ASN A 297 -20.72 19.52 3.02
N LEU A 298 -19.54 20.11 2.87
CA LEU A 298 -18.33 19.74 3.60
C LEU A 298 -17.72 20.94 4.32
N GLU A 299 -17.43 20.76 5.61
CA GLU A 299 -16.69 21.71 6.42
C GLU A 299 -15.21 21.78 6.01
N PRO A 300 -14.46 22.81 6.43
CA PRO A 300 -13.04 22.95 6.11
C PRO A 300 -12.22 21.69 6.43
N ASN A 301 -11.44 21.20 5.47
CA ASN A 301 -10.62 19.98 5.56
C ASN A 301 -11.42 18.67 5.75
N GLU A 302 -12.75 18.69 5.62
CA GLU A 302 -13.57 17.48 5.68
C GLU A 302 -13.42 16.64 4.40
N ILE A 303 -13.53 15.33 4.57
CA ILE A 303 -13.52 14.33 3.50
C ILE A 303 -14.75 13.45 3.69
N THR A 304 -15.51 13.22 2.62
CA THR A 304 -16.62 12.26 2.61
C THR A 304 -16.43 11.23 1.50
N ARG A 305 -17.13 10.10 1.64
CA ARG A 305 -17.14 9.01 0.65
C ARG A 305 -18.53 8.71 0.16
N VAL A 306 -18.57 8.32 -1.10
CA VAL A 306 -19.81 8.00 -1.80
C VAL A 306 -19.59 6.77 -2.65
N GLU A 307 -20.45 5.78 -2.50
CA GLU A 307 -20.51 4.62 -3.38
C GLU A 307 -21.54 4.87 -4.49
N MET A 308 -21.06 4.99 -5.72
CA MET A 308 -21.91 5.22 -6.89
C MET A 308 -22.27 3.87 -7.52
N PRO A 309 -23.54 3.42 -7.51
CA PRO A 309 -23.92 2.13 -8.07
C PRO A 309 -23.72 2.08 -9.58
N VAL A 310 -23.22 0.95 -10.09
CA VAL A 310 -22.96 0.72 -11.52
C VAL A 310 -23.83 -0.42 -12.01
N THR A 311 -24.42 -0.27 -13.20
CA THR A 311 -25.20 -1.35 -13.83
C THR A 311 -24.32 -2.34 -14.57
N GLU A 312 -24.77 -3.59 -14.67
CA GLU A 312 -24.06 -4.64 -15.43
C GLU A 312 -23.86 -4.29 -16.91
N VAL A 313 -24.79 -3.53 -17.51
CA VAL A 313 -24.68 -3.06 -18.90
C VAL A 313 -23.42 -2.22 -19.14
N LEU A 314 -22.98 -1.46 -18.13
CA LEU A 314 -21.74 -0.69 -18.21
C LEU A 314 -20.49 -1.58 -18.12
N LEU A 315 -20.57 -2.73 -17.44
CA LEU A 315 -19.46 -3.64 -17.21
C LEU A 315 -19.25 -4.65 -18.34
N GLU A 316 -20.26 -4.94 -19.15
CA GLU A 316 -20.15 -5.89 -20.27
C GLU A 316 -19.30 -5.38 -21.45
N LYS A 317 -19.10 -4.06 -21.58
CA LYS A 317 -18.36 -3.44 -22.71
C LYS A 317 -16.83 -3.55 -22.59
N GLY A 318 -16.32 -4.22 -21.57
CA GLY A 318 -14.89 -4.25 -21.26
C GLY A 318 -14.39 -2.93 -20.65
N THR A 319 -13.09 -2.68 -20.72
CA THR A 319 -12.50 -1.46 -20.13
C THR A 319 -13.12 -0.21 -20.74
N SER A 320 -13.68 0.66 -19.89
CA SER A 320 -14.34 1.90 -20.31
C SER A 320 -13.76 3.12 -19.59
N GLN A 321 -13.83 4.28 -20.25
CA GLN A 321 -13.45 5.56 -19.68
C GLN A 321 -14.67 6.27 -19.10
N CYS A 322 -14.55 6.79 -17.88
CA CYS A 322 -15.56 7.58 -17.22
C CYS A 322 -14.95 8.89 -16.70
N ASN A 323 -15.75 9.94 -16.60
CA ASN A 323 -15.36 11.20 -15.95
C ASN A 323 -16.14 11.38 -14.65
N MET A 324 -15.41 11.62 -13.56
CA MET A 324 -15.97 12.18 -12.32
C MET A 324 -16.16 13.68 -12.54
N MET A 325 -17.39 14.16 -12.48
CA MET A 325 -17.75 15.56 -12.64
C MET A 325 -17.99 16.15 -11.26
N LEU A 326 -17.07 16.98 -10.76
CA LEU A 326 -17.23 17.73 -9.53
C LEU A 326 -17.78 19.11 -9.85
N ASN A 327 -18.88 19.50 -9.23
CA ASN A 327 -19.49 20.82 -9.38
C ASN A 327 -19.65 21.45 -8.01
N TRP A 328 -18.91 22.51 -7.72
CA TRP A 328 -19.14 23.34 -6.53
C TRP A 328 -20.17 24.42 -6.84
N THR A 329 -21.02 24.70 -5.87
CA THR A 329 -21.98 25.82 -5.85
C THR A 329 -21.53 26.91 -4.88
N THR A 330 -20.84 26.51 -3.79
CA THR A 330 -20.16 27.40 -2.85
C THR A 330 -18.68 27.04 -2.84
N PRO A 331 -17.74 27.98 -3.03
CA PRO A 331 -17.92 29.45 -3.05
C PRO A 331 -18.38 30.07 -4.38
N GLY A 332 -18.64 29.25 -5.40
CA GLY A 332 -19.16 29.71 -6.69
C GLY A 332 -19.31 28.53 -7.65
N ASP A 333 -19.80 28.80 -8.86
CA ASP A 333 -20.06 27.80 -9.90
C ASP A 333 -18.76 27.30 -10.54
N ILE A 334 -18.10 26.33 -9.89
CA ILE A 334 -16.83 25.75 -10.33
C ILE A 334 -17.06 24.30 -10.75
N SER A 335 -16.63 23.93 -11.96
CA SER A 335 -16.78 22.56 -12.48
C SER A 335 -15.43 21.99 -12.90
N VAL A 336 -15.13 20.77 -12.46
CA VAL A 336 -13.93 20.02 -12.84
C VAL A 336 -14.32 18.61 -13.26
N ALA A 337 -13.79 18.17 -14.40
CA ALA A 337 -13.88 16.80 -14.87
C ALA A 337 -12.58 16.05 -14.58
N LYS A 338 -12.67 14.86 -13.97
CA LYS A 338 -11.52 13.96 -13.77
C LYS A 338 -11.76 12.62 -14.44
N PRO A 339 -10.96 12.24 -15.45
CA PRO A 339 -11.12 10.97 -16.13
C PRO A 339 -10.56 9.81 -15.29
N PHE A 340 -11.14 8.63 -15.44
CA PHE A 340 -10.66 7.37 -14.86
C PHE A 340 -11.07 6.16 -15.73
N LYS A 341 -10.43 5.01 -15.49
CA LYS A 341 -10.71 3.73 -16.17
C LYS A 341 -11.52 2.82 -15.27
N ILE A 342 -12.55 2.20 -15.83
CA ILE A 342 -13.26 1.08 -15.22
C ILE A 342 -12.81 -0.19 -15.93
N MET A 343 -12.30 -1.16 -15.17
CA MET A 343 -11.87 -2.46 -15.72
C MET A 343 -12.72 -3.56 -15.10
N PRO A 344 -13.70 -4.09 -15.85
CA PRO A 344 -14.44 -5.26 -15.44
C PRO A 344 -13.48 -6.44 -15.24
N ILE A 345 -13.59 -7.12 -14.10
CA ILE A 345 -12.85 -8.35 -13.82
C ILE A 345 -13.83 -9.48 -13.57
N ARG A 346 -13.48 -10.68 -14.05
CA ARG A 346 -14.25 -11.86 -13.71
C ARG A 346 -13.92 -12.31 -12.29
N PRO A 347 -14.91 -12.72 -11.48
CA PRO A 347 -14.66 -13.13 -10.10
C PRO A 347 -13.57 -14.20 -9.92
N GLU A 348 -13.35 -15.08 -10.90
CA GLU A 348 -12.30 -16.12 -10.83
C GLU A 348 -10.88 -15.54 -10.91
N SER A 349 -10.72 -14.26 -11.27
CA SER A 349 -9.43 -13.56 -11.36
C SER A 349 -9.12 -12.70 -10.14
N LEU A 350 -9.93 -12.79 -9.07
CA LEU A 350 -9.76 -11.98 -7.86
C LEU A 350 -8.80 -12.58 -6.82
N GLY A 351 -8.34 -13.82 -7.01
CA GLY A 351 -7.37 -14.49 -6.13
C GLY A 351 -5.98 -14.63 -6.74
N ASN A 352 -5.22 -15.61 -6.26
CA ASN A 352 -3.89 -15.91 -6.81
C ASN A 352 -3.97 -16.27 -8.31
N LEU A 353 -3.32 -15.45 -9.14
CA LEU A 353 -3.26 -15.61 -10.59
C LEU A 353 -2.26 -16.68 -11.04
N LEU A 354 -1.35 -17.09 -10.15
CA LEU A 354 -0.43 -18.20 -10.40
C LEU A 354 -1.12 -19.52 -10.13
N LYS A 355 -0.97 -20.47 -11.07
CA LYS A 355 -1.43 -21.84 -10.89
C LYS A 355 -0.44 -22.60 -10.02
N ASN A 356 -0.94 -23.39 -9.07
CA ASN A 356 -0.10 -24.24 -8.21
C ASN A 356 1.05 -23.45 -7.55
N GLY A 357 0.78 -22.24 -7.06
CA GLY A 357 1.75 -21.41 -6.32
C GLY A 357 2.07 -21.94 -4.92
N GLN A 358 1.22 -22.84 -4.42
CA GLN A 358 1.36 -23.64 -3.22
C GLN A 358 2.08 -24.99 -3.44
N PHE A 359 2.38 -25.33 -4.70
CA PHE A 359 3.18 -26.50 -5.08
C PHE A 359 2.67 -27.89 -4.65
N GLU A 360 1.38 -28.01 -4.34
CA GLU A 360 0.76 -29.28 -3.98
C GLU A 360 0.60 -30.25 -5.16
N GLU A 361 0.46 -29.73 -6.39
CA GLU A 361 0.36 -30.56 -7.60
C GLU A 361 1.75 -30.87 -8.19
N ILE A 362 2.05 -32.15 -8.39
CA ILE A 362 3.36 -32.62 -8.85
C ILE A 362 3.30 -33.45 -10.14
N SER A 363 4.32 -33.30 -10.99
CA SER A 363 4.56 -34.17 -12.15
C SER A 363 6.04 -34.50 -12.26
N LYS A 364 6.38 -35.80 -12.20
CA LYS A 364 7.75 -36.32 -12.30
C LYS A 364 8.77 -35.62 -11.40
N ASP A 365 8.42 -35.30 -10.15
CA ASP A 365 9.21 -34.56 -9.14
C ASP A 365 9.22 -33.02 -9.23
N ARG A 366 8.47 -32.44 -10.17
CA ARG A 366 8.42 -30.99 -10.38
C ARG A 366 7.03 -30.42 -10.09
N PRO A 367 6.96 -29.15 -9.67
CA PRO A 367 5.68 -28.47 -9.53
C PRO A 367 4.98 -28.31 -10.89
N VAL A 368 3.72 -28.74 -10.98
CA VAL A 368 2.89 -28.57 -12.18
C VAL A 368 2.75 -27.09 -12.53
N SER A 369 2.72 -26.75 -13.83
CA SER A 369 2.62 -25.37 -14.37
C SER A 369 3.85 -24.47 -14.19
N TRP A 370 4.91 -24.99 -13.57
CA TRP A 370 6.17 -24.27 -13.36
C TRP A 370 7.29 -24.86 -14.23
N SER A 371 8.13 -23.99 -14.79
CA SER A 371 9.20 -24.36 -15.72
C SER A 371 10.56 -23.97 -15.16
N GLY A 372 11.51 -24.92 -15.06
CA GLY A 372 12.83 -24.63 -14.51
C GLY A 372 13.56 -25.85 -13.96
N THR A 373 14.47 -25.58 -13.02
CA THR A 373 15.36 -26.58 -12.40
C THR A 373 14.90 -27.03 -11.01
N SER A 374 13.84 -26.44 -10.47
CA SER A 374 13.30 -26.78 -9.15
C SER A 374 12.68 -28.17 -9.13
N LYS A 375 12.66 -28.76 -7.95
CA LYS A 375 11.88 -29.96 -7.61
C LYS A 375 10.83 -29.63 -6.57
N THR A 376 10.00 -30.59 -6.20
CA THR A 376 9.09 -30.50 -5.05
C THR A 376 9.64 -31.32 -3.88
N VAL A 377 9.41 -30.88 -2.65
CA VAL A 377 9.75 -31.59 -1.40
C VAL A 377 8.52 -31.69 -0.50
N GLU A 378 8.40 -32.80 0.23
CA GLU A 378 7.40 -32.96 1.30
C GLU A 378 7.89 -32.23 2.56
N LEU A 379 7.08 -31.32 3.09
CA LEU A 379 7.49 -30.49 4.23
C LEU A 379 7.43 -31.24 5.57
N LYS A 380 6.57 -32.26 5.68
CA LYS A 380 6.43 -33.11 6.88
C LYS A 380 7.70 -33.89 7.23
N ASP A 381 8.58 -34.09 6.25
CA ASP A 381 9.86 -34.79 6.46
C ASP A 381 10.90 -33.87 7.13
N LEU A 382 10.61 -32.55 7.21
CA LEU A 382 11.47 -31.54 7.82
C LEU A 382 11.03 -31.13 9.23
N GLY A 383 9.81 -31.48 9.63
CA GLY A 383 9.23 -31.11 10.93
C GLY A 383 7.72 -31.38 11.00
N HIS A 384 7.05 -30.86 12.03
CA HIS A 384 5.60 -30.98 12.20
C HIS A 384 4.96 -29.64 12.58
N GLY A 385 3.67 -29.49 12.27
CA GLY A 385 2.89 -28.27 12.55
C GLY A 385 2.93 -27.23 11.42
N PRO A 386 2.50 -25.99 11.69
CA PRO A 386 2.51 -24.87 10.75
C PRO A 386 3.88 -24.68 10.08
N GLY A 387 3.87 -24.48 8.76
CA GLY A 387 5.10 -24.34 7.96
C GLY A 387 5.79 -25.66 7.59
N PHE A 388 5.28 -26.80 8.08
CA PHE A 388 5.75 -28.15 7.75
C PHE A 388 4.66 -29.01 7.09
N MET A 389 3.53 -28.43 6.71
CA MET A 389 2.43 -29.14 6.06
C MET A 389 2.56 -29.08 4.54
N GLY A 390 2.09 -30.13 3.86
CA GLY A 390 2.04 -30.13 2.40
C GLY A 390 3.42 -30.18 1.76
N ARG A 391 3.59 -29.40 0.68
CA ARG A 391 4.76 -29.44 -0.19
C ARG A 391 5.31 -28.04 -0.45
N ALA A 392 6.59 -27.99 -0.80
CA ALA A 392 7.23 -26.75 -1.27
C ALA A 392 8.06 -27.00 -2.53
N MET A 393 8.25 -25.93 -3.31
CA MET A 393 9.24 -25.92 -4.38
C MET A 393 10.64 -25.80 -3.79
N ARG A 394 11.57 -26.70 -4.15
CA ARG A 394 12.94 -26.75 -3.63
C ARG A 394 13.99 -26.63 -4.72
N PHE A 395 15.01 -25.84 -4.43
CA PHE A 395 16.28 -25.76 -5.13
C PHE A 395 17.39 -26.36 -4.25
N SER A 396 18.30 -27.09 -4.87
CA SER A 396 19.45 -27.70 -4.20
C SER A 396 20.72 -27.33 -4.95
N GLY A 397 21.80 -27.04 -4.20
CA GLY A 397 23.06 -26.58 -4.77
C GLY A 397 23.64 -27.52 -5.81
N THR A 398 24.22 -26.95 -6.84
CA THR A 398 24.92 -27.67 -7.91
C THR A 398 26.42 -27.49 -7.77
N ALA A 399 27.20 -28.43 -8.32
CA ALA A 399 28.68 -28.38 -8.25
C ALA A 399 29.29 -27.07 -8.81
N ASN A 400 28.63 -26.43 -9.77
CA ASN A 400 29.06 -25.17 -10.38
C ASN A 400 28.54 -23.90 -9.67
N LYS A 401 27.73 -24.03 -8.60
CA LYS A 401 27.11 -22.90 -7.88
C LYS A 401 26.43 -21.89 -8.82
N GLY A 402 25.86 -22.40 -9.91
CA GLY A 402 25.19 -21.62 -10.93
C GLY A 402 23.85 -21.08 -10.47
N TRP A 403 23.29 -20.13 -11.24
CA TRP A 403 21.92 -19.71 -11.04
C TRP A 403 20.94 -20.82 -11.41
N GLN A 404 19.98 -21.03 -10.53
CA GLN A 404 18.82 -21.89 -10.73
C GLN A 404 17.56 -21.04 -10.72
N HIS A 405 16.51 -21.52 -11.37
CA HIS A 405 15.25 -20.78 -11.45
C HIS A 405 14.07 -21.71 -11.68
N SER A 406 12.88 -21.18 -11.38
CA SER A 406 11.59 -21.74 -11.78
C SER A 406 10.69 -20.58 -12.17
N SER A 407 9.92 -20.72 -13.24
CA SER A 407 9.15 -19.62 -13.82
C SER A 407 7.73 -20.05 -14.19
N GLN A 408 6.79 -19.14 -13.96
CA GLN A 408 5.44 -19.18 -14.50
C GLN A 408 5.09 -17.83 -15.11
N SER A 409 4.27 -17.84 -16.16
CA SER A 409 3.77 -16.62 -16.80
C SER A 409 2.26 -16.56 -16.74
N ILE A 410 1.72 -15.36 -16.56
CA ILE A 410 0.29 -15.06 -16.60
C ILE A 410 0.02 -14.05 -17.70
N THR A 411 -1.22 -14.03 -18.18
CA THR A 411 -1.80 -12.88 -18.87
C THR A 411 -2.53 -12.04 -17.83
N PRO A 412 -2.11 -10.78 -17.59
CA PRO A 412 -2.75 -9.93 -16.60
C PRO A 412 -4.24 -9.73 -16.93
N PRO A 413 -5.18 -10.01 -16.00
CA PRO A 413 -6.62 -9.84 -16.26
C PRO A 413 -7.05 -8.38 -16.36
N ALA A 414 -6.23 -7.44 -15.88
CA ALA A 414 -6.49 -6.01 -15.91
C ALA A 414 -5.18 -5.25 -16.24
N PRO A 415 -4.81 -5.15 -17.54
CA PRO A 415 -3.68 -4.34 -17.98
C PRO A 415 -3.75 -2.89 -17.44
N GLY A 416 -2.59 -2.29 -17.18
CA GLY A 416 -2.52 -0.96 -16.57
C GLY A 416 -2.60 -0.93 -15.05
N GLN A 417 -2.89 -2.07 -14.41
CA GLN A 417 -3.01 -2.17 -12.96
C GLN A 417 -1.69 -2.46 -12.25
N LYS A 418 -1.75 -2.39 -10.91
CA LYS A 418 -0.69 -2.83 -10.01
C LYS A 418 -0.98 -4.26 -9.55
N TYR A 419 0.06 -5.07 -9.50
CA TYR A 419 0.00 -6.44 -9.02
C TYR A 419 0.91 -6.60 -7.79
N LEU A 420 0.42 -7.30 -6.78
CA LEU A 420 1.17 -7.72 -5.61
C LEU A 420 1.73 -9.11 -5.87
N TYR A 421 3.05 -9.25 -5.77
CA TYR A 421 3.76 -10.51 -5.88
C TYR A 421 4.34 -10.88 -4.52
N THR A 422 3.93 -12.02 -3.96
CA THR A 422 4.43 -12.51 -2.67
C THR A 422 5.00 -13.92 -2.78
N ALA A 423 5.90 -14.25 -1.87
CA ALA A 423 6.43 -15.61 -1.72
C ALA A 423 6.89 -15.85 -0.28
N TRP A 424 6.76 -17.09 0.19
CA TRP A 424 7.47 -17.55 1.37
C TRP A 424 8.80 -18.14 0.93
N VAL A 425 9.88 -17.75 1.60
CA VAL A 425 11.22 -18.25 1.29
C VAL A 425 11.88 -18.77 2.55
N TRP A 426 12.40 -20.00 2.50
CA TRP A 426 13.25 -20.57 3.54
C TRP A 426 14.52 -21.10 2.89
N ASN A 427 15.69 -20.64 3.33
CA ASN A 427 16.96 -20.99 2.70
C ASN A 427 18.11 -21.13 3.71
N ASN A 428 19.13 -21.90 3.29
CA ASN A 428 20.38 -22.07 4.01
C ASN A 428 21.54 -22.16 3.01
N ASP A 429 22.60 -21.37 3.20
CA ASP A 429 23.80 -21.29 2.35
C ASP A 429 23.50 -21.17 0.84
N MET A 430 22.43 -20.47 0.50
CA MET A 430 22.00 -20.27 -0.88
C MET A 430 21.25 -18.94 -0.98
N GLN A 431 21.73 -18.03 -1.82
CA GLN A 431 21.00 -16.82 -2.16
C GLN A 431 19.64 -17.19 -2.74
N ALA A 432 18.57 -16.58 -2.25
CA ALA A 432 17.22 -16.81 -2.75
C ALA A 432 16.50 -15.47 -2.98
N GLY A 433 15.88 -15.31 -4.14
CA GLY A 433 15.10 -14.13 -4.48
C GLY A 433 14.20 -14.42 -5.68
N SER A 434 13.71 -13.38 -6.33
CA SER A 434 12.93 -13.56 -7.56
C SER A 434 13.21 -12.47 -8.57
N ASN A 435 12.95 -12.76 -9.84
CA ASN A 435 12.98 -11.83 -10.95
C ASN A 435 11.58 -11.71 -11.54
N LEU A 436 11.31 -10.57 -12.17
CA LEU A 436 10.05 -10.32 -12.87
C LEU A 436 10.33 -9.86 -14.29
N SER A 437 9.53 -10.32 -15.26
CA SER A 437 9.54 -9.74 -16.61
C SER A 437 8.14 -9.34 -17.08
N VAL A 438 8.04 -8.18 -17.73
CA VAL A 438 6.82 -7.70 -18.38
C VAL A 438 7.05 -7.75 -19.90
N ASP A 439 6.12 -8.36 -20.63
CA ASP A 439 6.14 -8.56 -22.09
C ASP A 439 7.47 -9.12 -22.63
N LYS A 440 8.02 -10.12 -21.92
CA LYS A 440 9.23 -10.90 -22.26
C LYS A 440 10.35 -10.10 -22.98
N LYS A 441 11.35 -9.72 -22.18
CA LYS A 441 12.63 -9.03 -22.54
C LYS A 441 12.56 -7.50 -22.66
N ASP A 442 11.40 -6.90 -22.85
CA ASP A 442 11.31 -5.43 -22.91
C ASP A 442 11.54 -4.79 -21.54
N TYR A 443 11.08 -5.44 -20.47
CA TYR A 443 11.35 -5.04 -19.08
C TYR A 443 11.70 -6.26 -18.22
N TYR A 444 12.99 -6.55 -18.09
CA TYR A 444 13.50 -7.54 -17.14
C TYR A 444 13.97 -6.84 -15.85
N ILE A 445 13.43 -7.28 -14.73
CA ILE A 445 13.68 -6.69 -13.41
C ILE A 445 14.32 -7.77 -12.54
N PRO A 446 15.65 -7.72 -12.38
CA PRO A 446 16.33 -8.64 -11.49
C PRO A 446 16.04 -8.29 -10.02
N ALA A 447 16.07 -9.29 -9.15
CA ALA A 447 16.01 -9.15 -7.70
C ALA A 447 14.84 -8.28 -7.22
N VAL A 448 13.61 -8.61 -7.66
CA VAL A 448 12.39 -7.93 -7.19
C VAL A 448 12.16 -8.09 -5.68
N PHE A 449 12.68 -9.17 -5.12
CA PHE A 449 12.95 -9.33 -3.69
C PHE A 449 14.14 -10.27 -3.48
N ASP A 450 14.72 -10.24 -2.28
CA ASP A 450 15.89 -11.02 -1.88
C ASP A 450 15.79 -11.45 -0.40
N ALA A 451 15.92 -12.75 -0.14
CA ALA A 451 15.93 -13.34 1.20
C ALA A 451 17.33 -13.35 1.85
N GLY A 452 18.38 -13.03 1.09
CA GLY A 452 19.77 -13.22 1.52
C GLY A 452 20.25 -14.66 1.34
N GLN A 453 21.36 -15.01 2.01
CA GLN A 453 21.97 -16.35 1.94
C GLN A 453 21.30 -17.38 2.85
N SER A 454 20.67 -16.95 3.94
CA SER A 454 20.01 -17.83 4.91
C SER A 454 18.93 -17.07 5.68
N THR A 455 17.86 -17.77 6.00
CA THR A 455 16.80 -17.32 6.90
C THR A 455 16.70 -18.29 8.08
N SER A 456 16.18 -17.83 9.23
CA SER A 456 16.00 -18.70 10.39
C SER A 456 14.85 -19.70 10.18
N PHE A 457 13.85 -19.31 9.39
CA PHE A 457 12.75 -20.16 8.94
C PHE A 457 12.14 -19.57 7.65
N TRP A 458 10.85 -19.80 7.39
CA TRP A 458 10.13 -19.07 6.35
C TRP A 458 10.21 -17.55 6.56
N ARG A 459 10.31 -16.82 5.46
CA ARG A 459 10.27 -15.35 5.39
C ARG A 459 9.26 -14.93 4.35
N LEU A 460 8.36 -14.00 4.67
CA LEU A 460 7.39 -13.46 3.73
C LEU A 460 8.03 -12.32 2.93
N LEU A 461 8.14 -12.46 1.62
CA LEU A 461 8.66 -11.42 0.72
C LEU A 461 7.53 -10.88 -0.15
N THR A 462 7.54 -9.57 -0.39
CA THR A 462 6.51 -8.87 -1.16
C THR A 462 7.13 -7.93 -2.18
N HIS A 463 6.46 -7.76 -3.33
CA HIS A 463 6.82 -6.81 -4.37
C HIS A 463 5.58 -6.30 -5.09
N VAL A 464 5.46 -4.98 -5.26
CA VAL A 464 4.35 -4.36 -6.00
C VAL A 464 4.83 -3.89 -7.36
N ARG A 465 4.15 -4.31 -8.42
CA ARG A 465 4.49 -3.93 -9.80
C ARG A 465 3.33 -3.27 -10.52
N ALA A 466 3.50 -2.00 -10.90
CA ALA A 466 2.66 -1.36 -11.90
C ALA A 466 2.96 -1.89 -13.31
N THR A 467 1.93 -2.00 -14.14
CA THR A 467 2.01 -2.49 -15.52
C THR A 467 1.57 -1.43 -16.52
N PRO A 468 2.09 -1.45 -17.76
CA PRO A 468 1.54 -0.66 -18.87
C PRO A 468 0.10 -1.05 -19.22
N ASP A 469 -0.65 -0.14 -19.83
CA ASP A 469 -2.04 -0.37 -20.27
C ASP A 469 -2.16 -1.44 -21.38
N ASP A 470 -1.08 -1.70 -22.10
CA ASP A 470 -1.02 -2.66 -23.21
C ASP A 470 -0.28 -3.96 -22.84
N VAL A 471 -0.03 -4.20 -21.55
CA VAL A 471 0.66 -5.41 -21.09
C VAL A 471 -0.06 -6.68 -21.54
N LYS A 472 0.70 -7.65 -22.03
CA LYS A 472 0.19 -8.95 -22.52
C LYS A 472 0.60 -10.10 -21.63
N THR A 473 1.81 -10.03 -21.06
CA THR A 473 2.38 -11.13 -20.26
C THR A 473 3.18 -10.59 -19.09
N MET A 474 3.05 -11.24 -17.93
CA MET A 474 3.97 -11.13 -16.81
C MET A 474 4.57 -12.49 -16.50
N SER A 475 5.88 -12.56 -16.26
CA SER A 475 6.56 -13.77 -15.81
C SER A 475 7.22 -13.55 -14.46
N PHE A 476 7.00 -14.49 -13.54
CA PHE A 476 7.50 -14.48 -12.17
C PHE A 476 8.49 -15.63 -12.02
N THR A 477 9.70 -15.31 -11.57
CA THR A 477 10.82 -16.25 -11.65
C THR A 477 11.62 -16.26 -10.35
N PRO A 478 11.22 -17.08 -9.35
CA PRO A 478 12.10 -17.48 -8.27
C PRO A 478 13.47 -17.89 -8.79
N VAL A 479 14.52 -17.29 -8.24
CA VAL A 479 15.92 -17.51 -8.60
C VAL A 479 16.75 -17.79 -7.38
N THR A 480 17.70 -18.71 -7.51
CA THR A 480 18.59 -19.10 -6.42
C THR A 480 20.02 -19.29 -6.90
N ARG A 481 20.98 -19.07 -6.01
CA ARG A 481 22.40 -19.30 -6.31
C ARG A 481 23.16 -19.66 -5.04
N GLY A 482 23.83 -20.80 -5.05
CA GLY A 482 24.66 -21.22 -3.93
C GLY A 482 24.85 -22.73 -3.88
N SER A 483 25.48 -23.19 -2.80
CA SER A 483 25.78 -24.60 -2.55
C SER A 483 24.80 -25.29 -1.60
N GLY A 484 24.02 -24.53 -0.83
CA GLY A 484 23.03 -25.07 0.09
C GLY A 484 21.69 -25.35 -0.59
N TRP A 485 20.60 -24.89 -0.01
CA TRP A 485 19.25 -25.12 -0.54
C TRP A 485 18.35 -23.91 -0.27
N ALA A 486 17.30 -23.79 -1.07
CA ALA A 486 16.26 -22.80 -0.88
C ALA A 486 14.91 -23.39 -1.25
N MET A 487 13.90 -23.10 -0.45
CA MET A 487 12.52 -23.52 -0.62
C MET A 487 11.62 -22.30 -0.80
N TYR A 488 10.61 -22.47 -1.65
CA TYR A 488 9.57 -21.50 -1.91
C TYR A 488 8.23 -22.18 -1.67
N ASP A 489 7.34 -21.45 -1.03
CA ASP A 489 5.94 -21.83 -0.87
C ASP A 489 5.07 -20.58 -0.99
N ASN A 490 3.76 -20.78 -1.14
CA ASN A 490 2.76 -19.72 -1.13
C ASN A 490 3.13 -18.55 -2.09
N VAL A 491 3.56 -18.93 -3.31
CA VAL A 491 3.98 -17.96 -4.33
C VAL A 491 2.76 -17.44 -5.05
N ARG A 492 2.46 -16.16 -4.84
CA ARG A 492 1.16 -15.56 -5.20
C ARG A 492 1.30 -14.29 -6.00
N VAL A 493 0.38 -14.10 -6.94
CA VAL A 493 0.22 -12.84 -7.66
C VAL A 493 -1.24 -12.43 -7.62
N THR A 494 -1.54 -11.28 -7.02
CA THR A 494 -2.90 -10.73 -6.93
C THR A 494 -2.93 -9.29 -7.40
N LEU A 495 -4.13 -8.71 -7.58
CA LEU A 495 -4.24 -7.26 -7.77
C LEU A 495 -3.81 -6.53 -6.48
N TYR A 496 -3.01 -5.49 -6.63
CA TYR A 496 -2.54 -4.71 -5.48
C TYR A 496 -3.53 -3.61 -5.13
N GLU A 497 -3.94 -3.59 -3.86
CA GLU A 497 -4.93 -2.65 -3.35
C GLU A 497 -4.43 -1.83 -2.18
N GLY A 498 -3.18 -1.35 -2.23
CA GLY A 498 -2.67 -0.47 -1.18
C GLY A 498 -2.27 -1.18 0.12
N SER A 499 -2.17 -2.51 0.10
CA SER A 499 -1.59 -3.32 1.18
C SER A 499 -0.64 -4.37 0.61
N ASP A 500 0.47 -4.60 1.32
CA ASP A 500 1.42 -5.67 0.99
C ASP A 500 0.91 -7.05 1.47
N TYR A 501 -0.28 -7.09 2.07
CA TYR A 501 -0.93 -8.29 2.57
C TYR A 501 -2.29 -8.46 1.86
N ALA A 502 -2.45 -9.57 1.16
CA ALA A 502 -3.69 -9.94 0.50
C ALA A 502 -3.97 -11.43 0.74
N THR A 503 -5.23 -11.75 0.99
CA THR A 503 -5.73 -13.11 1.15
C THR A 503 -7.17 -13.21 0.65
N GLU A 504 -7.68 -14.43 0.52
CA GLU A 504 -9.02 -14.71 0.05
C GLU A 504 -9.80 -15.59 1.02
N ALA A 505 -11.11 -15.38 1.07
CA ALA A 505 -12.06 -16.33 1.61
C ALA A 505 -12.75 -17.02 0.44
N SER A 506 -12.54 -18.32 0.28
CA SER A 506 -13.30 -19.10 -0.71
C SER A 506 -14.72 -19.36 -0.22
N ARG A 507 -15.69 -19.34 -1.14
CA ARG A 507 -17.05 -19.73 -0.79
C ARG A 507 -17.06 -21.23 -0.46
N ILE A 508 -17.60 -21.59 0.70
CA ILE A 508 -17.61 -22.99 1.13
C ILE A 508 -18.52 -23.81 0.20
N LYS A 509 -18.05 -24.99 -0.19
CA LYS A 509 -18.82 -25.96 -0.99
C LYS A 509 -19.47 -27.04 -0.13
N ASN A 510 -18.82 -27.34 1.00
CA ASN A 510 -19.27 -28.28 2.00
C ASN A 510 -19.45 -27.52 3.32
N LYS A 511 -20.33 -28.03 4.18
CA LYS A 511 -20.50 -27.48 5.53
C LYS A 511 -19.19 -27.62 6.31
N ILE A 512 -18.78 -26.53 6.95
CA ILE A 512 -17.73 -26.52 7.97
C ILE A 512 -18.39 -26.74 9.34
N ASN A 513 -17.86 -27.66 10.15
CA ASN A 513 -18.34 -27.88 11.52
C ASN A 513 -17.36 -27.22 12.50
N ILE A 514 -17.87 -26.33 13.35
CA ILE A 514 -17.04 -25.65 14.36
C ILE A 514 -16.84 -26.57 15.56
N ASP A 515 -15.88 -27.50 15.47
CA ASP A 515 -15.63 -28.55 16.46
C ASP A 515 -14.15 -28.69 16.88
N GLY A 516 -13.27 -27.88 16.29
CA GLY A 516 -11.84 -27.83 16.55
C GLY A 516 -11.03 -28.86 15.76
N ASP A 517 -11.65 -29.59 14.83
CA ASP A 517 -11.01 -30.48 13.87
C ASP A 517 -10.94 -29.82 12.49
N LEU A 518 -9.75 -29.43 12.07
CA LEU A 518 -9.54 -28.68 10.82
C LEU A 518 -9.55 -29.57 9.56
N SER A 519 -9.97 -30.83 9.64
CA SER A 519 -9.93 -31.77 8.50
C SER A 519 -10.92 -31.47 7.37
N ASP A 520 -11.96 -30.66 7.64
CA ASP A 520 -12.90 -30.13 6.65
C ASP A 520 -12.41 -28.82 5.98
N TRP A 521 -11.29 -28.27 6.44
CA TRP A 521 -10.61 -27.11 5.84
C TRP A 521 -9.52 -27.52 4.85
N ASP A 522 -9.42 -26.76 3.76
CA ASP A 522 -8.30 -26.86 2.83
C ASP A 522 -7.21 -25.85 3.21
N PHE A 523 -6.08 -26.27 3.78
CA PHE A 523 -4.96 -25.38 4.14
C PHE A 523 -3.88 -25.26 3.04
N SER A 524 -4.21 -25.50 1.77
CA SER A 524 -3.23 -25.44 0.67
C SER A 524 -2.71 -24.03 0.34
N ASP A 525 -3.45 -22.95 0.61
CA ASP A 525 -2.98 -21.57 0.44
C ASP A 525 -3.32 -20.71 1.67
N PRO A 526 -2.61 -20.91 2.80
CA PRO A 526 -2.96 -20.28 4.06
C PRO A 526 -2.37 -18.88 4.23
N ILE A 527 -2.90 -18.15 5.19
CA ILE A 527 -2.34 -16.90 5.69
C ILE A 527 -1.13 -17.23 6.59
N PRO A 528 0.09 -16.70 6.30
CA PRO A 528 1.25 -16.94 7.14
C PRO A 528 1.14 -16.17 8.45
N LEU A 529 1.32 -16.88 9.55
CA LEU A 529 1.67 -16.32 10.85
C LEU A 529 2.84 -17.17 11.38
N LEU A 530 3.92 -17.27 10.61
CA LEU A 530 5.07 -18.12 10.95
C LEU A 530 6.42 -17.59 10.43
N CYS A 531 6.42 -16.44 9.74
CA CYS A 531 7.63 -15.94 9.12
C CYS A 531 8.51 -15.16 10.10
N ASP A 532 9.83 -15.26 9.93
CA ASP A 532 10.82 -14.63 10.80
C ASP A 532 10.78 -13.09 10.79
N ASN A 533 10.12 -12.51 9.79
CA ASN A 533 9.90 -11.08 9.64
C ASN A 533 8.46 -10.65 9.99
N GLN A 534 7.69 -11.50 10.68
CA GLN A 534 6.36 -11.19 11.22
C GLN A 534 6.33 -11.06 12.74
N ILE A 535 7.45 -11.36 13.42
CA ILE A 535 7.54 -11.36 14.87
C ILE A 535 7.97 -10.00 15.44
N SER A 536 7.34 -9.60 16.54
CA SER A 536 7.77 -8.52 17.43
C SER A 536 8.00 -9.10 18.83
N GLU A 537 9.21 -8.95 19.36
CA GLU A 537 9.64 -9.55 20.62
C GLU A 537 9.76 -8.48 21.72
N LYS A 538 9.31 -8.78 22.95
CA LYS A 538 9.51 -7.93 24.12
C LYS A 538 10.04 -8.74 25.31
N GLY A 539 10.79 -8.08 26.19
CA GLY A 539 11.24 -8.69 27.45
C GLY A 539 12.21 -9.87 27.27
N GLY A 540 12.95 -9.93 26.15
CA GLY A 540 13.90 -11.00 25.87
C GLY A 540 13.27 -12.30 25.36
N TYR A 541 12.01 -12.24 24.89
CA TYR A 541 11.37 -13.33 24.14
C TYR A 541 12.28 -13.78 22.98
N LYS A 542 12.37 -15.09 22.75
CA LYS A 542 13.22 -15.67 21.70
C LYS A 542 12.37 -16.55 20.80
N TRP A 543 12.04 -16.04 19.64
CA TRP A 543 11.22 -16.76 18.71
C TRP A 543 11.90 -18.00 18.14
N SER A 544 11.11 -19.07 18.00
CA SER A 544 11.42 -20.21 17.15
C SER A 544 10.13 -20.78 16.57
N PRO A 545 10.18 -21.55 15.47
CA PRO A 545 8.98 -22.19 14.91
C PRO A 545 8.29 -23.18 15.85
N GLY A 546 8.97 -23.64 16.91
CA GLY A 546 8.38 -24.48 17.94
C GLY A 546 7.73 -23.70 19.09
N ASN A 547 8.11 -22.43 19.27
CA ASN A 547 7.59 -21.55 20.34
C ASN A 547 6.35 -20.79 19.88
N LEU A 548 6.35 -20.27 18.66
CA LEU A 548 5.19 -19.60 18.09
C LEU A 548 5.22 -19.70 16.56
N ALA A 549 4.33 -20.49 15.98
CA ALA A 549 4.10 -20.49 14.54
C ALA A 549 2.63 -20.79 14.27
N GLY A 550 2.10 -20.27 13.18
CA GLY A 550 0.71 -20.46 12.84
C GLY A 550 0.41 -20.26 11.37
N VAL A 551 -0.70 -20.85 10.97
CA VAL A 551 -1.34 -20.61 9.68
C VAL A 551 -2.83 -20.39 9.93
N ALA A 552 -3.43 -19.49 9.16
CA ALA A 552 -4.85 -19.20 9.25
C ALA A 552 -5.53 -19.26 7.88
N LYS A 553 -6.85 -19.38 7.87
CA LYS A 553 -7.66 -19.34 6.66
C LYS A 553 -9.02 -18.73 6.93
N PHE A 554 -9.56 -18.03 5.94
CA PHE A 554 -10.95 -17.62 5.91
C PHE A 554 -11.73 -18.41 4.87
N ALA A 555 -13.02 -18.55 5.10
CA ALA A 555 -13.99 -19.06 4.13
C ALA A 555 -15.33 -18.34 4.34
N TRP A 556 -16.26 -18.41 3.40
CA TRP A 556 -17.54 -17.72 3.54
C TRP A 556 -18.73 -18.45 2.91
N ASP A 557 -19.93 -18.11 3.36
CA ASP A 557 -21.21 -18.38 2.68
C ASP A 557 -22.17 -17.19 2.85
N GLU A 558 -23.42 -17.35 2.44
CA GLU A 558 -24.48 -16.34 2.57
C GLU A 558 -24.75 -15.93 4.03
N ASN A 559 -24.37 -16.74 5.02
CA ASN A 559 -24.75 -16.58 6.42
C ASN A 559 -23.60 -16.07 7.29
N ALA A 560 -22.35 -16.46 7.00
CA ALA A 560 -21.21 -16.14 7.83
C ALA A 560 -19.88 -16.04 7.08
N LEU A 561 -18.96 -15.32 7.71
CA LEU A 561 -17.53 -15.45 7.51
C LEU A 561 -17.00 -16.48 8.51
N TYR A 562 -16.23 -17.44 8.03
CA TYR A 562 -15.60 -18.48 8.83
C TYR A 562 -14.10 -18.21 8.93
N PHE A 563 -13.54 -18.48 10.09
CA PHE A 563 -12.11 -18.37 10.35
C PHE A 563 -11.60 -19.66 11.00
N ALA A 564 -10.46 -20.14 10.52
CA ALA A 564 -9.70 -21.19 11.18
C ALA A 564 -8.23 -20.79 11.34
N ALA A 565 -7.62 -21.25 12.42
CA ALA A 565 -6.19 -21.16 12.62
C ALA A 565 -5.64 -22.41 13.28
N MET A 566 -4.45 -22.80 12.85
CA MET A 566 -3.64 -23.82 13.51
C MET A 566 -2.39 -23.14 14.03
N VAL A 567 -2.18 -23.20 15.35
CA VAL A 567 -1.08 -22.52 16.04
C VAL A 567 -0.25 -23.56 16.79
N ARG A 568 1.05 -23.56 16.55
CA ARG A 568 2.05 -24.30 17.31
C ARG A 568 2.67 -23.39 18.35
N ASP A 569 2.71 -23.90 19.57
CA ASP A 569 3.29 -23.20 20.70
C ASP A 569 3.77 -24.23 21.75
N ASP A 570 4.93 -23.99 22.37
CA ASP A 570 5.54 -24.91 23.31
C ASP A 570 4.85 -24.91 24.68
N LYS A 571 4.23 -23.80 25.11
CA LYS A 571 3.45 -23.74 26.35
C LYS A 571 2.20 -22.86 26.21
N HIS A 572 1.05 -23.52 26.17
CA HIS A 572 -0.21 -22.81 26.05
C HIS A 572 -0.69 -22.16 27.35
N VAL A 573 -0.45 -20.86 27.52
CA VAL A 573 -0.87 -20.07 28.70
C VAL A 573 -2.03 -19.13 28.37
N ALA A 574 -3.24 -19.70 28.33
CA ALA A 574 -4.48 -18.97 28.05
C ALA A 574 -5.42 -18.94 29.27
N THR A 575 -5.06 -18.19 30.32
CA THR A 575 -5.84 -18.09 31.57
C THR A 575 -6.60 -16.76 31.71
N ALA A 576 -6.20 -15.73 30.97
CA ALA A 576 -6.80 -14.40 31.02
C ALA A 576 -8.05 -14.29 30.13
N THR A 577 -8.99 -13.44 30.53
CA THR A 577 -10.28 -13.25 29.84
C THR A 577 -10.58 -11.77 29.65
N GLY A 578 -11.55 -11.45 28.79
CA GLY A 578 -11.97 -10.06 28.59
C GLY A 578 -10.90 -9.23 27.86
N GLU A 579 -10.68 -8.00 28.33
CA GLU A 579 -9.61 -7.13 27.82
C GLU A 579 -8.22 -7.75 28.04
N GLU A 580 -8.04 -8.55 29.10
CA GLU A 580 -6.78 -9.17 29.46
C GLU A 580 -6.46 -10.42 28.64
N THR A 581 -7.35 -10.88 27.74
CA THR A 581 -7.10 -12.08 26.91
C THR A 581 -5.79 -11.99 26.13
N VAL A 582 -5.42 -10.78 25.66
CA VAL A 582 -4.15 -10.55 24.93
C VAL A 582 -2.90 -10.53 25.82
N ALA A 583 -3.06 -10.64 27.14
CA ALA A 583 -1.95 -10.75 28.08
C ALA A 583 -1.40 -12.17 28.19
N GLY A 584 -2.07 -13.16 27.60
CA GLY A 584 -1.59 -14.54 27.43
C GLY A 584 -1.77 -14.99 25.99
N ASP A 585 -1.76 -16.31 25.78
CA ASP A 585 -1.84 -16.90 24.45
C ASP A 585 -3.21 -16.70 23.83
N SER A 586 -3.23 -16.02 22.69
CA SER A 586 -4.47 -15.58 22.08
C SER A 586 -4.32 -15.25 20.60
N ILE A 587 -5.47 -15.14 19.92
CA ILE A 587 -5.57 -14.60 18.57
C ILE A 587 -6.34 -13.29 18.61
N VAL A 588 -5.83 -12.28 17.91
CA VAL A 588 -6.58 -11.07 17.57
C VAL A 588 -6.96 -11.13 16.10
N ILE A 589 -8.24 -10.93 15.80
CA ILE A 589 -8.74 -10.69 14.44
C ILE A 589 -9.24 -9.27 14.39
N ALA A 590 -8.61 -8.40 13.60
CA ALA A 590 -9.08 -7.06 13.32
C ALA A 590 -9.77 -7.02 11.95
N LEU A 591 -10.90 -6.32 11.86
CA LEU A 591 -11.67 -6.16 10.64
C LEU A 591 -12.06 -4.69 10.43
N HIS A 592 -11.93 -4.23 9.20
CA HIS A 592 -12.45 -2.96 8.73
C HIS A 592 -13.50 -3.22 7.64
N PRO A 593 -14.79 -2.92 7.87
CA PRO A 593 -15.88 -3.31 6.96
C PRO A 593 -15.74 -2.69 5.56
N GLU A 594 -15.21 -1.47 5.48
CA GLU A 594 -15.08 -0.72 4.22
C GLU A 594 -13.67 -0.79 3.60
N ASN A 595 -12.91 -1.86 3.83
CA ASN A 595 -11.57 -2.05 3.24
C ASN A 595 -10.59 -0.88 3.42
N ARG A 596 -10.43 -0.41 4.67
CA ARG A 596 -9.39 0.57 5.05
C ARG A 596 -9.51 1.89 4.32
N ALA A 597 -10.74 2.26 4.01
CA ALA A 597 -11.03 3.50 3.36
C ALA A 597 -10.67 4.65 4.35
N ASP A 598 -9.73 5.54 4.02
CA ASP A 598 -9.30 6.70 4.83
C ASP A 598 -10.45 7.42 5.57
N GLY A 599 -10.33 7.65 6.88
CA GLY A 599 -11.35 8.39 7.63
C GLY A 599 -12.58 7.58 8.02
N THR A 600 -12.61 6.26 7.77
CA THR A 600 -13.58 5.34 8.38
C THR A 600 -12.94 4.34 9.35
N ASP A 601 -11.72 4.67 9.82
CA ASP A 601 -10.95 3.92 10.82
C ASP A 601 -11.74 3.67 12.12
N ASP A 602 -12.68 4.53 12.47
CA ASP A 602 -13.56 4.41 13.65
C ASP A 602 -14.58 3.27 13.51
N LYS A 603 -14.87 2.82 12.29
CA LYS A 603 -15.70 1.63 12.00
C LYS A 603 -14.92 0.33 12.12
N ALA A 604 -13.58 0.38 12.15
CA ALA A 604 -12.79 -0.81 12.35
C ALA A 604 -12.92 -1.33 13.78
N PHE A 605 -12.83 -2.64 13.94
CA PHE A 605 -12.96 -3.29 15.24
C PHE A 605 -12.16 -4.57 15.30
N LYS A 606 -12.05 -5.17 16.49
CA LYS A 606 -11.32 -6.44 16.66
C LYS A 606 -11.99 -7.40 17.62
N TRP A 607 -11.65 -8.69 17.47
CA TRP A 607 -11.99 -9.76 18.40
C TRP A 607 -10.70 -10.28 19.06
N TYR A 608 -10.77 -10.56 20.35
CA TYR A 608 -9.80 -11.35 21.09
C TYR A 608 -10.35 -12.75 21.28
N ILE A 609 -9.54 -13.75 20.96
CA ILE A 609 -9.89 -15.16 21.02
C ILE A 609 -8.89 -15.85 21.94
N GLY A 610 -9.37 -16.57 22.94
CA GLY A 610 -8.53 -17.30 23.89
C GLY A 610 -9.22 -18.55 24.45
N ALA A 611 -8.42 -19.55 24.80
CA ALA A 611 -8.94 -20.84 25.29
C ALA A 611 -9.59 -20.76 26.69
N ALA A 612 -9.30 -19.69 27.45
CA ALA A 612 -9.85 -19.46 28.78
C ALA A 612 -11.39 -19.48 28.80
N VAL A 613 -11.96 -20.13 29.82
CA VAL A 613 -13.40 -20.02 30.12
C VAL A 613 -13.70 -18.57 30.53
N PRO A 614 -14.72 -17.91 29.94
CA PRO A 614 -14.99 -16.51 30.21
C PRO A 614 -15.28 -16.22 31.70
N GLY A 615 -14.65 -15.18 32.25
CA GLY A 615 -14.97 -14.70 33.60
C GLY A 615 -16.34 -14.04 33.64
N GLY A 616 -17.29 -14.62 34.40
CA GLY A 616 -18.59 -14.00 34.67
C GLY A 616 -19.67 -14.15 33.58
N GLY A 617 -19.55 -15.14 32.69
CA GLY A 617 -20.55 -15.46 31.66
C GLY A 617 -20.71 -16.97 31.41
N SER A 618 -21.53 -17.36 30.43
CA SER A 618 -21.58 -18.72 29.89
C SER A 618 -20.68 -18.87 28.65
N GLY A 619 -20.46 -20.11 28.20
CA GLY A 619 -19.52 -20.45 27.12
C GLY A 619 -18.27 -21.19 27.62
N VAL A 620 -17.57 -21.84 26.69
CA VAL A 620 -16.36 -22.65 26.95
C VAL A 620 -15.06 -21.94 26.62
N HIS A 621 -15.09 -20.92 25.77
CA HIS A 621 -13.92 -20.16 25.32
C HIS A 621 -14.20 -18.66 25.27
N THR A 622 -13.15 -17.85 25.37
CA THR A 622 -13.25 -16.40 25.33
C THR A 622 -13.27 -15.91 23.88
N LEU A 623 -14.32 -15.16 23.54
CA LEU A 623 -14.43 -14.37 22.31
C LEU A 623 -14.87 -12.99 22.76
N TYR A 624 -13.95 -12.03 22.79
CA TYR A 624 -14.18 -10.73 23.40
C TYR A 624 -14.00 -9.60 22.39
N ARG A 625 -14.93 -8.66 22.33
CA ARG A 625 -14.78 -7.42 21.55
C ARG A 625 -14.50 -6.26 22.51
N PRO A 626 -13.31 -5.65 22.49
CA PRO A 626 -12.94 -4.58 23.40
C PRO A 626 -13.73 -3.29 23.10
N ALA A 627 -14.12 -2.57 24.15
CA ALA A 627 -14.99 -1.40 24.01
C ALA A 627 -14.33 -0.27 23.21
N ALA A 628 -13.01 -0.08 23.40
CA ALA A 628 -12.25 0.95 22.70
C ALA A 628 -12.10 0.69 21.17
N PHE A 629 -12.33 -0.55 20.73
CA PHE A 629 -12.15 -0.96 19.33
C PHE A 629 -13.35 -1.81 18.89
N SER A 630 -14.56 -1.35 19.20
CA SER A 630 -15.79 -2.06 18.89
C SER A 630 -16.41 -1.68 17.55
N GLY A 631 -15.97 -0.59 16.92
CA GLY A 631 -16.52 -0.13 15.64
C GLY A 631 -18.01 0.23 15.72
N GLY A 632 -18.49 0.63 16.90
CA GLY A 632 -19.91 0.85 17.18
C GLY A 632 -20.74 -0.42 17.41
N LEU A 633 -20.13 -1.59 17.35
CA LEU A 633 -20.79 -2.88 17.61
C LEU A 633 -20.81 -3.21 19.12
N GLN A 634 -21.58 -4.23 19.49
CA GLN A 634 -21.67 -4.71 20.86
C GLN A 634 -20.29 -5.17 21.39
N SER A 635 -19.78 -4.54 22.45
CA SER A 635 -18.55 -4.95 23.13
C SER A 635 -18.80 -5.98 24.23
N GLY A 636 -17.74 -6.63 24.71
CA GLY A 636 -17.78 -7.62 25.79
C GLY A 636 -17.57 -9.06 25.30
N GLN A 637 -17.85 -10.04 26.17
CA GLN A 637 -17.85 -11.46 25.82
C GLN A 637 -19.01 -11.78 24.88
N LEU A 638 -18.70 -12.33 23.71
CA LEU A 638 -19.63 -12.58 22.61
C LEU A 638 -20.00 -14.06 22.44
N ALA A 639 -19.05 -14.99 22.60
CA ALA A 639 -19.33 -16.42 22.54
C ALA A 639 -19.98 -16.88 23.86
N ARG A 640 -21.29 -17.07 23.85
CA ARG A 640 -22.10 -17.54 24.99
C ARG A 640 -23.03 -18.66 24.49
N ASP A 641 -23.58 -19.48 25.38
CA ASP A 641 -24.42 -20.63 25.01
C ASP A 641 -25.60 -20.30 24.08
N SER A 642 -26.10 -19.05 24.11
CA SER A 642 -27.20 -18.55 23.28
C SER A 642 -26.75 -17.52 22.23
N SER A 643 -25.45 -17.39 21.98
CA SER A 643 -24.92 -16.41 21.02
C SER A 643 -25.07 -16.89 19.57
N VAL A 644 -25.02 -15.94 18.64
CA VAL A 644 -25.00 -16.22 17.19
C VAL A 644 -23.64 -16.71 16.69
N TYR A 645 -22.63 -16.69 17.57
CA TYR A 645 -21.28 -17.18 17.31
C TYR A 645 -21.14 -18.66 17.64
N GLU A 646 -20.32 -19.35 16.86
CA GLU A 646 -19.82 -20.68 17.18
C GLU A 646 -18.30 -20.58 17.26
N LEU A 647 -17.70 -21.08 18.35
CA LEU A 647 -16.26 -21.06 18.59
C LEU A 647 -15.83 -22.41 19.18
N SER A 648 -14.82 -23.03 18.57
CA SER A 648 -14.14 -24.19 19.13
C SER A 648 -12.63 -23.95 19.19
N ILE A 649 -12.03 -24.32 20.32
CA ILE A 649 -10.58 -24.28 20.50
C ILE A 649 -10.13 -25.63 21.07
N LYS A 650 -9.26 -26.32 20.33
CA LYS A 650 -8.82 -27.67 20.67
C LYS A 650 -7.31 -27.77 20.61
N ARG A 651 -6.68 -28.14 21.73
CA ARG A 651 -5.24 -28.41 21.79
C ARG A 651 -4.95 -29.91 21.72
N THR A 652 -4.02 -30.29 20.84
CA THR A 652 -3.46 -31.64 20.71
C THR A 652 -1.94 -31.55 20.67
N GLY A 653 -1.26 -32.01 21.74
CA GLY A 653 0.19 -31.86 21.85
C GLY A 653 0.61 -30.39 21.96
N ASP A 654 1.49 -29.96 21.04
CA ASP A 654 1.95 -28.57 20.89
C ASP A 654 1.14 -27.76 19.87
N ILE A 655 0.05 -28.32 19.33
CA ILE A 655 -0.81 -27.67 18.33
C ILE A 655 -2.16 -27.30 18.93
N THR A 656 -2.60 -26.07 18.72
CA THR A 656 -3.92 -25.56 19.07
C THR A 656 -4.67 -25.15 17.81
N SER A 657 -5.81 -25.78 17.56
CA SER A 657 -6.74 -25.46 16.50
C SER A 657 -7.80 -24.49 17.01
N TYR A 658 -8.11 -23.46 16.23
CA TYR A 658 -9.14 -22.47 16.48
C TYR A 658 -10.11 -22.46 15.30
N GLU A 659 -11.40 -22.46 15.58
CA GLU A 659 -12.45 -22.28 14.57
C GLU A 659 -13.49 -21.31 15.07
N LEU A 660 -13.89 -20.37 14.21
CA LEU A 660 -14.85 -19.34 14.55
C LEU A 660 -15.80 -19.10 13.37
N ARG A 661 -17.09 -19.17 13.65
CA ARG A 661 -18.16 -18.70 12.75
C ARG A 661 -18.59 -17.30 13.16
N ILE A 662 -18.47 -16.34 12.23
CA ILE A 662 -18.81 -14.92 12.41
C ILE A 662 -20.01 -14.60 11.51
N PRO A 663 -21.22 -14.46 12.05
CA PRO A 663 -22.38 -14.02 11.27
C PRO A 663 -22.14 -12.65 10.61
N TRP A 664 -22.63 -12.43 9.40
CA TRP A 664 -22.49 -11.14 8.71
C TRP A 664 -23.13 -9.96 9.43
N SER A 665 -24.11 -10.21 10.31
CA SER A 665 -24.65 -9.16 11.19
C SER A 665 -23.61 -8.59 12.17
N GLU A 666 -22.52 -9.31 12.41
CA GLU A 666 -21.46 -8.96 13.36
C GLU A 666 -20.22 -8.35 12.70
N THR A 667 -20.25 -8.11 11.39
CA THR A 667 -19.11 -7.60 10.61
C THR A 667 -19.14 -6.10 10.35
N GLY A 668 -20.06 -5.35 10.97
CA GLY A 668 -20.12 -3.90 10.80
C GLY A 668 -20.70 -3.44 9.48
N GLY A 669 -21.66 -4.20 8.91
CA GLY A 669 -22.40 -3.82 7.70
C GLY A 669 -21.89 -4.44 6.40
N VAL A 670 -20.95 -5.39 6.45
CA VAL A 670 -20.48 -6.10 5.25
C VAL A 670 -21.61 -6.97 4.69
N VAL A 671 -21.96 -6.75 3.44
CA VAL A 671 -22.91 -7.58 2.69
C VAL A 671 -22.13 -8.63 1.91
N PRO A 672 -22.36 -9.94 2.13
CA PRO A 672 -21.60 -10.99 1.45
C PRO A 672 -21.93 -11.05 -0.04
N SER A 673 -20.91 -10.92 -0.87
CA SER A 673 -20.97 -11.18 -2.30
C SER A 673 -19.56 -11.47 -2.82
N ALA A 674 -19.44 -12.21 -3.91
CA ALA A 674 -18.14 -12.43 -4.55
C ALA A 674 -17.53 -11.07 -4.93
N GLY A 675 -16.24 -10.91 -4.65
CA GLY A 675 -15.47 -9.70 -4.89
C GLY A 675 -15.66 -8.58 -3.90
N VAL A 676 -16.51 -8.75 -2.88
CA VAL A 676 -16.49 -7.89 -1.69
C VAL A 676 -15.14 -8.00 -1.00
N LYS A 677 -14.64 -6.86 -0.53
CA LYS A 677 -13.33 -6.75 0.11
C LYS A 677 -13.47 -6.05 1.44
N VAL A 678 -12.73 -6.54 2.42
CA VAL A 678 -12.68 -5.98 3.76
C VAL A 678 -11.22 -5.88 4.21
N GLY A 679 -10.94 -4.92 5.08
CA GLY A 679 -9.63 -4.82 5.70
C GLY A 679 -9.52 -5.86 6.79
N VAL A 680 -8.44 -6.65 6.83
CA VAL A 680 -8.23 -7.65 7.89
C VAL A 680 -6.79 -7.64 8.37
N SER A 681 -6.59 -7.82 9.67
CA SER A 681 -5.28 -8.16 10.23
C SER A 681 -5.41 -9.21 11.31
N LEU A 682 -4.40 -10.05 11.40
CA LEU A 682 -4.32 -11.14 12.36
C LEU A 682 -3.10 -10.95 13.24
N GLN A 683 -3.23 -11.29 14.51
CA GLN A 683 -2.11 -11.33 15.43
C GLN A 683 -2.22 -12.53 16.35
N LEU A 684 -1.13 -13.29 16.47
CA LEU A 684 -0.92 -14.27 17.53
C LEU A 684 -0.17 -13.56 18.66
N ASN A 685 -0.66 -13.70 19.88
CA ASN A 685 0.08 -13.33 21.08
C ASN A 685 0.54 -14.60 21.78
N ASP A 686 1.76 -14.57 22.28
CA ASP A 686 2.38 -15.62 23.07
C ASP A 686 3.00 -14.98 24.30
N LYS A 687 2.64 -15.52 25.47
CA LYS A 687 3.28 -15.16 26.72
C LYS A 687 3.29 -16.32 27.71
N ASP A 688 4.38 -17.07 27.63
CA ASP A 688 4.81 -18.00 28.66
C ASP A 688 4.96 -17.39 30.06
N ASP A 689 4.70 -18.21 31.08
CA ASP A 689 4.87 -17.87 32.49
C ASP A 689 6.30 -17.35 32.80
N GLY A 690 6.40 -16.09 33.20
CA GLY A 690 7.66 -15.45 33.60
C GLY A 690 8.63 -15.11 32.45
N ALA A 691 8.21 -15.31 31.20
CA ALA A 691 8.99 -15.00 30.01
C ALA A 691 8.68 -13.60 29.45
N GLY A 692 9.43 -13.21 28.42
CA GLY A 692 9.05 -12.11 27.52
C GLY A 692 7.78 -12.45 26.73
N SER A 693 7.27 -11.51 25.94
CA SER A 693 6.07 -11.74 25.09
C SER A 693 6.42 -11.65 23.61
N GLY A 694 5.87 -12.56 22.82
CA GLY A 694 5.93 -12.56 21.37
C GLY A 694 4.60 -12.12 20.76
N MET A 695 4.66 -11.30 19.72
CA MET A 695 3.51 -10.95 18.89
C MET A 695 3.86 -11.25 17.44
N MET A 696 3.09 -12.11 16.78
CA MET A 696 3.26 -12.39 15.37
C MET A 696 2.08 -11.89 14.55
N SER A 697 2.32 -11.12 13.49
CA SER A 697 1.23 -10.43 12.78
C SER A 697 1.22 -10.64 11.26
N TRP A 698 0.02 -10.71 10.71
CA TRP A 698 -0.25 -10.64 9.28
C TRP A 698 -1.20 -9.47 9.02
N GLY A 699 -0.84 -8.61 8.07
CA GLY A 699 -1.37 -7.24 8.04
C GLY A 699 -0.67 -6.35 9.08
N GLY A 700 -0.98 -5.05 9.06
CA GLY A 700 -0.49 -4.08 10.04
C GLY A 700 -1.59 -3.60 11.00
N GLY A 701 -1.28 -2.61 11.84
CA GLY A 701 -2.31 -1.82 12.52
C GLY A 701 -3.03 -2.46 13.71
N VAL A 702 -2.60 -3.61 14.24
CA VAL A 702 -3.17 -4.21 15.45
C VAL A 702 -2.36 -3.83 16.69
N ALA A 703 -1.09 -4.26 16.74
CA ALA A 703 -0.10 -3.81 17.71
C ALA A 703 1.20 -3.47 16.94
N PRO A 704 2.04 -2.54 17.45
CA PRO A 704 1.91 -1.83 18.72
C PRO A 704 0.87 -0.71 18.71
N VAL A 705 0.36 -0.32 17.54
CA VAL A 705 -0.63 0.75 17.39
C VAL A 705 -1.80 0.32 16.53
N TRP A 706 -2.99 0.74 16.96
CA TRP A 706 -4.21 0.62 16.20
C TRP A 706 -4.20 1.60 15.01
N ASP A 707 -4.06 1.06 13.81
CA ASP A 707 -4.04 1.82 12.54
C ASP A 707 -4.75 1.01 11.44
N PRO A 708 -6.08 1.14 11.32
CA PRO A 708 -6.86 0.38 10.36
C PRO A 708 -6.44 0.58 8.90
N SER A 709 -5.88 1.73 8.54
CA SER A 709 -5.34 2.01 7.19
C SER A 709 -4.23 1.03 6.76
N SER A 710 -3.60 0.39 7.75
CA SER A 710 -2.50 -0.57 7.58
C SER A 710 -2.95 -2.03 7.52
N PHE A 711 -4.25 -2.33 7.59
CA PHE A 711 -4.70 -3.72 7.51
C PHE A 711 -4.34 -4.37 6.15
N GLY A 712 -4.32 -5.70 6.13
CA GLY A 712 -4.35 -6.48 4.88
C GLY A 712 -5.70 -6.41 4.19
N VAL A 713 -5.79 -7.03 3.02
CA VAL A 713 -7.04 -7.15 2.25
C VAL A 713 -7.52 -8.60 2.26
N LEU A 714 -8.76 -8.81 2.67
CA LEU A 714 -9.49 -10.07 2.49
C LEU A 714 -10.50 -9.91 1.36
N THR A 715 -10.39 -10.73 0.31
CA THR A 715 -11.36 -10.76 -0.80
C THR A 715 -12.25 -11.99 -0.73
N LEU A 716 -13.56 -11.83 -0.81
CA LEU A 716 -14.49 -12.95 -0.96
C LEU A 716 -14.42 -13.48 -2.39
N ILE A 717 -14.08 -14.75 -2.58
CA ILE A 717 -14.01 -15.38 -3.92
C ILE A 717 -15.05 -16.51 -4.05
N PRO A 718 -15.47 -16.85 -5.29
CA PRO A 718 -16.52 -17.86 -5.53
C PRO A 718 -16.23 -19.28 -5.05
#